data_AF-A0A319B5K4-F1
#
_entry.id   AF-A0A319B5K4-F1
#
_cell.length_a   1.000
_cell.length_b   1.000
_cell.length_c   1.000
_cell.angle_alpha   90.00
_cell.angle_beta   90.00
_cell.angle_gamma   90.00
#
_symmetry.space_group_name_H-M   'P 1'
#
loop_
_entity.id
_entity.type
_entity.pdbx_description
1 polymer ?
#
loop_
_entity_poly.entity_id
_entity_poly.type
_entity_poly.pdbx_seq_one_letter_code
_entity_poly.pdbx_strand_id
1 'polypeptide(L)'
;MRMRTLLPLSLISLFAIHADAEDEYFIVGDLSQYTTDGVPTPALTGSTIEFTAVGDPAENGLLAFLSPEMQSSLTSTMDSNCGTDIDSHCYEEVLDLLEDSDRALKSRSLAERALQPRQIDLLLAGAVLIAALLFSIFYKGDKVVPVPIKILPEQLEDSFDLETATAIVVVTNDGSSEPTVTPPPEQDKATGLPATFTTFASAVNGASKGDLGIQLDPSVATHLQTLLSDSDSSECDVGTDFFSASSIQSRTSLDMASVICGAENIFSDNVGRDGYAGWLLMNQGRFPWTNAEVVAGLNTVVQWALTQGARVNPAISPSHLHGLAVGAFALSWVYYNHGSITTNNVIPSASLQGGASATTCQLQTATQCGVGCGIQSWAPQYACSTSCATVTSCDAQSALTTTLTTTMTAVGPDSTGSSSADQGQQIAVASYINPLSDPAAWDRLIDYDADKMPILVANVVNGPDSSVDTNWQDVIQRASSAGKTVLGYVRTGYLGVSDQKFQTRLGSGDLTDWTAQIEKDVDMWYKLYGDSIGGIFFDEGWPECGDNNQYVDLYKYINAYTKRAHPDALTVLNPGSPMASCFEDTMDTLLTFELSYDSYINSYTPNEWTPKDPRKLWHIVYDVPETAVSEVAKLANERGAGFLQLTDDTLPNPYDTLPADSYIQSMMDAIDGGSPLNADAASWESGSAAGAVTGLTVVTSDYSFAKLSWDAASDALGYYVYSGDSLIASVPSSMTTVTIGGLDPGSSYALHVNAVGGSGKLGSSSNTVTVETTSLPDGKTVTNAYASPSEGATTVHADILVPYSFVRLYIWDSVGWWSINFKTDDYVCAQYMVEGTTLYKYSGTVPEGSTAPPWSWSVVGPITLTTTDYTYTWILPIGTSTTDTSKVVVQAQGYNPLTNVFEPAPDDYDCKGSSMCSAPDMLKWCDHAVNTLYRNDDPTYHSADNFNSLSGNCWGDQTRGCGVFLQGQNCSISCKKCGSYHRGDGCLVTINCVYQCDNH
;
A
#
# COMPACT_ATOMS: atom_id res chain seq x y z
N MET A 1 -42.24 39.75 5.46
CA MET A 1 -41.60 41.09 5.38
C MET A 1 -40.94 41.35 6.73
N ARG A 2 -39.61 41.53 6.76
CA ARG A 2 -38.77 41.93 7.91
C ARG A 2 -38.95 41.17 9.23
N MET A 3 -38.02 40.24 9.53
CA MET A 3 -37.10 40.40 10.67
C MET A 3 -35.87 39.49 10.52
N ARG A 4 -35.01 39.80 9.53
CA ARG A 4 -33.59 39.39 9.51
C ARG A 4 -32.78 40.65 9.86
N THR A 5 -32.68 40.97 11.15
CA THR A 5 -31.76 41.97 11.74
C THR A 5 -32.00 42.04 13.25
N LEU A 6 -31.05 41.55 14.06
CA LEU A 6 -30.67 41.96 15.42
C LEU A 6 -29.99 40.81 16.20
N LEU A 7 -28.79 40.40 15.74
CA LEU A 7 -27.81 39.58 16.48
C LEU A 7 -26.52 39.54 15.65
N PRO A 8 -25.85 40.69 15.49
CA PRO A 8 -24.49 40.77 16.02
C PRO A 8 -24.15 42.18 16.51
N LEU A 9 -24.35 42.48 17.80
CA LEU A 9 -23.97 43.79 18.38
C LEU A 9 -23.89 43.78 19.93
N SER A 10 -23.09 42.86 20.48
CA SER A 10 -22.73 42.87 21.92
C SER A 10 -21.34 42.29 22.28
N LEU A 11 -20.77 41.37 21.50
CA LEU A 11 -19.46 40.74 21.83
C LEU A 11 -18.20 41.39 21.21
N ILE A 12 -18.30 42.55 20.54
CA ILE A 12 -17.14 43.24 19.94
C ILE A 12 -16.22 43.92 21.01
N SER A 13 -16.53 43.79 22.30
CA SER A 13 -15.90 44.59 23.38
C SER A 13 -14.72 43.94 24.12
N LEU A 14 -14.33 42.70 23.80
CA LEU A 14 -13.25 41.98 24.52
C LEU A 14 -11.99 41.66 23.69
N PHE A 15 -12.05 41.71 22.36
CA PHE A 15 -10.91 41.36 21.50
C PHE A 15 -10.24 42.59 20.89
N ALA A 16 -9.38 43.21 21.70
CA ALA A 16 -8.33 44.09 21.21
C ALA A 16 -7.07 43.93 22.07
N ILE A 17 -5.90 44.06 21.41
CA ILE A 17 -4.53 44.04 21.94
C ILE A 17 -3.92 42.64 22.13
N HIS A 18 -2.78 42.44 21.44
CA HIS A 18 -1.87 41.28 21.35
C HIS A 18 -2.23 40.22 20.31
N ALA A 19 -1.70 40.43 19.10
CA ALA A 19 -1.45 39.37 18.13
C ALA A 19 -0.24 38.54 18.57
N ASP A 20 -0.26 37.23 18.29
CA ASP A 20 0.86 36.49 17.68
C ASP A 20 0.46 35.02 17.41
N ALA A 21 1.04 34.50 16.32
CA ALA A 21 1.28 33.11 15.94
C ALA A 21 0.15 32.05 15.94
N GLU A 22 0.14 31.30 14.82
CA GLU A 22 -0.23 29.88 14.63
C GLU A 22 -1.58 29.38 15.13
N ASP A 23 -2.44 28.98 14.19
CA ASP A 23 -3.54 28.05 14.42
C ASP A 23 -3.21 26.70 13.75
N GLU A 24 -3.37 25.65 14.56
CA GLU A 24 -3.02 24.26 14.30
C GLU A 24 -4.24 23.50 13.77
N TYR A 25 -4.05 22.55 12.85
CA TYR A 25 -5.15 21.66 12.43
C TYR A 25 -5.47 20.61 13.50
N PHE A 26 -6.75 20.24 13.58
CA PHE A 26 -7.28 19.31 14.59
C PHE A 26 -6.88 17.86 14.28
N ILE A 27 -5.75 17.39 14.80
CA ILE A 27 -5.32 15.98 14.66
C ILE A 27 -5.99 15.13 15.76
N VAL A 28 -7.07 14.44 15.40
CA VAL A 28 -7.42 13.19 16.09
C VAL A 28 -6.41 12.15 15.61
N GLY A 29 -5.49 11.74 16.49
CA GLY A 29 -4.53 10.69 16.16
C GLY A 29 -5.24 9.39 15.79
N ASP A 30 -4.60 8.57 14.94
CA ASP A 30 -5.16 7.32 14.43
C ASP A 30 -5.83 6.48 15.55
N LEU A 31 -7.14 6.25 15.38
CA LEU A 31 -7.99 5.55 16.34
C LEU A 31 -7.62 4.07 16.50
N SER A 32 -6.82 3.49 15.59
CA SER A 32 -6.20 2.16 15.79
C SER A 32 -5.32 2.09 17.05
N GLN A 33 -4.83 3.24 17.52
CA GLN A 33 -4.02 3.37 18.74
C GLN A 33 -4.88 3.46 20.02
N TYR A 34 -6.21 3.57 19.86
CA TYR A 34 -7.18 3.75 20.95
C TYR A 34 -8.25 2.64 21.02
N THR A 35 -8.31 1.74 20.03
CA THR A 35 -9.04 0.47 20.16
C THR A 35 -8.36 -0.39 21.22
N THR A 36 -8.99 -0.49 22.40
CA THR A 36 -8.55 -1.45 23.42
C THR A 36 -9.12 -2.82 23.11
N ASP A 37 -8.24 -3.82 23.01
CA ASP A 37 -8.61 -5.22 23.11
C ASP A 37 -9.39 -5.47 24.41
N GLY A 38 -10.71 -5.63 24.30
CA GLY A 38 -11.57 -6.16 25.36
C GLY A 38 -11.72 -5.34 26.65
N VAL A 39 -11.31 -4.07 26.70
CA VAL A 39 -11.59 -3.20 27.87
C VAL A 39 -12.93 -2.49 27.64
N PRO A 40 -13.92 -2.60 28.55
CA PRO A 40 -15.16 -1.84 28.44
C PRO A 40 -14.86 -0.34 28.46
N THR A 41 -15.47 0.42 27.54
CA THR A 41 -15.52 1.88 27.64
C THR A 41 -16.01 2.25 29.03
N PRO A 42 -15.27 3.08 29.80
CA PRO A 42 -15.73 3.49 31.12
C PRO A 42 -17.10 4.14 31.00
N ALA A 43 -18.06 3.75 31.85
CA ALA A 43 -19.35 4.40 31.88
C ALA A 43 -19.12 5.91 32.08
N LEU A 44 -19.64 6.74 31.15
CA LEU A 44 -19.58 8.19 31.25
C LEU A 44 -20.43 8.61 32.47
N THR A 45 -19.78 9.03 33.55
CA THR A 45 -20.44 9.43 34.81
C THR A 45 -20.20 10.89 35.12
N GLY A 46 -21.24 11.60 35.56
CA GLY A 46 -21.17 13.00 35.95
C GLY A 46 -21.56 13.92 34.80
N SER A 47 -20.97 15.11 34.72
CA SER A 47 -21.35 16.11 33.71
C SER A 47 -20.37 16.12 32.54
N THR A 48 -20.32 15.03 31.77
CA THR A 48 -19.32 14.81 30.72
C THR A 48 -19.95 14.69 29.32
N ILE A 49 -19.30 15.33 28.35
CA ILE A 49 -19.54 15.19 26.91
C ILE A 49 -18.24 14.67 26.29
N GLU A 50 -18.33 13.68 25.41
CA GLU A 50 -17.21 13.08 24.68
C GLU A 50 -17.45 13.21 23.17
N PHE A 51 -16.47 13.71 22.43
CA PHE A 51 -16.55 13.85 20.97
C PHE A 51 -15.63 12.82 20.30
N THR A 52 -16.10 12.23 19.20
CA THR A 52 -15.33 11.29 18.38
C THR A 52 -15.71 11.41 16.90
N ALA A 53 -14.85 10.90 16.02
CA ALA A 53 -15.07 10.79 14.58
C ALA A 53 -14.83 9.34 14.15
N VAL A 54 -15.42 8.92 13.03
CA VAL A 54 -15.13 7.62 12.42
C VAL A 54 -14.55 7.90 11.03
N GLY A 55 -13.24 7.71 10.88
CA GLY A 55 -12.51 8.17 9.70
C GLY A 55 -12.34 9.69 9.69
N ASP A 56 -12.21 10.28 8.50
CA ASP A 56 -12.08 11.73 8.34
C ASP A 56 -13.36 12.47 8.79
N PRO A 57 -13.27 13.42 9.76
CA PRO A 57 -14.41 14.23 10.18
C PRO A 57 -15.05 15.06 9.06
N ALA A 58 -14.27 15.47 8.04
CA ALA A 58 -14.75 16.24 6.90
C ALA A 58 -15.61 15.41 5.94
N GLU A 59 -15.43 14.08 5.89
CA GLU A 59 -16.27 13.18 5.08
C GLU A 59 -17.41 12.54 5.89
N ASN A 60 -17.20 12.27 7.19
CA ASN A 60 -18.09 11.41 7.98
C ASN A 60 -18.84 12.13 9.11
N GLY A 61 -18.39 13.34 9.47
CA GLY A 61 -18.94 14.16 10.55
C GLY A 61 -18.46 13.75 11.95
N LEU A 62 -18.99 14.42 12.97
CA LEU A 62 -18.65 14.19 14.38
C LEU A 62 -19.79 13.49 15.13
N LEU A 63 -19.43 12.74 16.16
CA LEU A 63 -20.35 12.09 17.10
C LEU A 63 -20.08 12.61 18.52
N ALA A 64 -21.09 13.15 19.18
CA ALA A 64 -21.01 13.60 20.57
C ALA A 64 -21.81 12.67 21.50
N PHE A 65 -21.15 12.07 22.48
CA PHE A 65 -21.73 11.18 23.49
C PHE A 65 -21.92 11.93 24.81
N LEU A 66 -23.10 11.80 25.42
CA LEU A 66 -23.42 12.41 26.72
C LEU A 66 -23.44 11.35 27.81
N SER A 67 -22.84 11.68 28.95
CA SER A 67 -23.12 11.00 30.24
C SER A 67 -24.62 11.09 30.62
N PRO A 68 -25.18 10.10 31.32
CA PRO A 68 -26.59 10.13 31.73
C PRO A 68 -26.96 11.33 32.60
N GLU A 69 -26.06 11.80 33.47
CA GLU A 69 -26.31 12.97 34.30
C GLU A 69 -26.23 14.29 33.51
N MET A 70 -25.36 14.38 32.49
CA MET A 70 -25.38 15.51 31.54
C MET A 70 -26.64 15.51 30.68
N GLN A 71 -27.03 14.36 30.13
CA GLN A 71 -28.26 14.18 29.36
C GLN A 71 -29.50 14.57 30.18
N SER A 72 -29.56 14.16 31.45
CA SER A 72 -30.63 14.55 32.38
C SER A 72 -30.58 16.03 32.77
N SER A 73 -29.40 16.63 32.92
CA SER A 73 -29.25 18.07 33.19
C SER A 73 -29.78 18.89 32.02
N LEU A 74 -29.34 18.56 30.81
CA LEU A 74 -29.70 19.24 29.57
C LEU A 74 -31.20 19.14 29.30
N THR A 75 -31.78 17.95 29.47
CA THR A 75 -33.23 17.75 29.37
C THR A 75 -33.98 18.58 30.43
N SER A 76 -33.50 18.65 31.67
CA SER A 76 -34.16 19.41 32.74
C SER A 76 -34.10 20.93 32.54
N THR A 77 -32.97 21.46 32.06
CA THR A 77 -32.83 22.89 31.72
C THR A 77 -33.73 23.22 30.53
N MET A 78 -33.75 22.37 29.49
CA MET A 78 -34.64 22.56 28.34
C MET A 78 -36.12 22.50 28.74
N ASP A 79 -36.57 21.52 29.55
CA ASP A 79 -37.98 21.42 29.97
C ASP A 79 -38.43 22.55 30.92
N SER A 80 -37.49 23.21 31.62
CA SER A 80 -37.79 24.29 32.56
C SER A 80 -37.79 25.68 31.91
N ASN A 81 -36.86 25.90 30.97
CA ASN A 81 -36.57 27.23 30.43
C ASN A 81 -36.96 27.38 28.94
N CYS A 82 -37.21 26.29 28.22
CA CYS A 82 -37.66 26.31 26.84
C CYS A 82 -39.17 26.05 26.73
N GLY A 83 -39.87 26.90 25.98
CA GLY A 83 -41.32 26.83 25.80
C GLY A 83 -41.75 25.79 24.77
N THR A 84 -42.78 26.13 23.98
CA THR A 84 -43.08 25.41 22.73
C THR A 84 -42.06 25.65 21.63
N ASP A 85 -41.24 26.69 21.80
CA ASP A 85 -40.24 27.18 20.87
C ASP A 85 -38.95 27.49 21.65
N ILE A 86 -37.80 27.31 21.00
CA ILE A 86 -36.49 27.72 21.52
C ILE A 86 -36.31 29.21 21.18
N ASP A 87 -36.43 30.07 22.18
CA ASP A 87 -36.11 31.49 22.07
C ASP A 87 -34.68 31.80 22.59
N SER A 88 -34.30 33.06 22.57
CA SER A 88 -32.96 33.49 23.04
C SER A 88 -32.72 33.17 24.52
N HIS A 89 -33.75 33.12 25.36
CA HIS A 89 -33.61 32.81 26.79
C HIS A 89 -33.36 31.31 27.00
N CYS A 90 -34.12 30.46 26.30
CA CYS A 90 -33.85 29.02 26.25
C CYS A 90 -32.42 28.72 25.75
N TYR A 91 -31.96 29.43 24.72
CA TYR A 91 -30.63 29.27 24.15
C TYR A 91 -29.52 29.70 25.12
N GLU A 92 -29.67 30.86 25.78
CA GLU A 92 -28.75 31.33 26.82
C GLU A 92 -28.67 30.35 28.01
N GLU A 93 -29.80 29.84 28.52
CA GLU A 93 -29.81 28.89 29.64
C GLU A 93 -29.21 27.52 29.28
N VAL A 94 -29.31 27.09 28.03
CA VAL A 94 -28.64 25.88 27.53
C VAL A 94 -27.13 26.09 27.38
N LEU A 95 -26.69 27.27 26.92
CA LEU A 95 -25.27 27.61 26.89
C LEU A 95 -24.69 27.73 28.30
N ASP A 96 -25.34 28.46 29.22
CA ASP A 96 -24.90 28.58 30.62
C ASP A 96 -24.71 27.20 31.29
N LEU A 97 -25.56 26.21 30.97
CA LEU A 97 -25.39 24.83 31.45
C LEU A 97 -24.15 24.12 30.86
N LEU A 98 -23.81 24.41 29.61
CA LEU A 98 -22.67 23.81 28.90
C LEU A 98 -21.34 24.53 29.22
N GLU A 99 -21.40 25.82 29.58
CA GLU A 99 -20.27 26.69 29.91
C GLU A 99 -19.91 26.69 31.41
N ASP A 100 -20.74 26.07 32.28
CA ASP A 100 -20.50 26.03 33.73
C ASP A 100 -19.17 25.33 34.10
N SER A 101 -18.27 26.13 34.68
CA SER A 101 -16.85 25.83 34.93
C SER A 101 -16.54 24.59 35.79
N ASP A 102 -17.52 24.03 36.52
CA ASP A 102 -17.36 22.78 37.27
C ASP A 102 -17.51 21.51 36.37
N ARG A 103 -17.84 21.66 35.08
CA ARG A 103 -18.09 20.57 34.12
C ARG A 103 -16.91 20.34 33.17
N ALA A 104 -15.90 19.63 33.64
CA ALA A 104 -14.66 19.40 32.89
C ALA A 104 -14.84 18.50 31.64
N LEU A 105 -14.86 19.12 30.46
CA LEU A 105 -14.56 18.46 29.19
C LEU A 105 -13.11 17.93 29.22
N LYS A 106 -12.93 16.62 29.13
CA LYS A 106 -11.62 15.96 29.17
C LYS A 106 -11.34 15.21 27.88
N SER A 107 -10.43 15.74 27.07
CA SER A 107 -9.79 14.96 26.02
C SER A 107 -8.94 13.85 26.63
N ARG A 108 -8.88 12.69 25.95
CA ARG A 108 -7.95 11.59 26.26
C ARG A 108 -7.05 11.36 25.06
N SER A 109 -5.86 11.97 25.06
CA SER A 109 -4.72 11.47 24.30
C SER A 109 -3.68 10.94 25.28
N LEU A 110 -3.06 9.80 24.97
CA LEU A 110 -2.13 9.12 25.87
C LEU A 110 -0.68 9.65 25.73
N ALA A 111 -0.53 10.98 25.68
CA ALA A 111 0.76 11.67 25.65
C ALA A 111 0.68 13.07 26.29
N GLU A 112 0.78 13.15 27.62
CA GLU A 112 0.88 14.43 28.33
C GLU A 112 2.22 15.13 28.07
N ARG A 113 2.28 16.00 27.05
CA ARG A 113 3.10 17.23 27.06
C ARG A 113 2.34 18.38 26.41
N ALA A 114 2.20 19.48 27.17
CA ALA A 114 1.69 20.79 26.75
C ALA A 114 0.21 20.88 26.33
N LEU A 115 -0.69 20.92 27.33
CA LEU A 115 -1.99 21.61 27.17
C LEU A 115 -1.74 23.13 27.19
N GLN A 116 -2.12 23.84 26.12
CA GLN A 116 -2.11 25.31 26.05
C GLN A 116 -3.53 25.91 26.15
N PRO A 117 -3.68 27.20 26.53
CA PRO A 117 -4.99 27.79 26.85
C PRO A 117 -6.02 27.84 25.71
N ARG A 118 -5.60 27.90 24.44
CA ARG A 118 -6.50 28.06 23.27
C ARG A 118 -7.46 26.87 23.04
N GLN A 119 -7.17 25.68 23.59
CA GLN A 119 -8.06 24.51 23.42
C GLN A 119 -9.42 24.66 24.12
N ILE A 120 -9.61 25.65 24.98
CA ILE A 120 -10.90 25.94 25.64
C ILE A 120 -11.87 26.65 24.68
N ASP A 121 -11.38 27.52 23.80
CA ASP A 121 -12.23 28.31 22.89
C ASP A 121 -12.84 27.44 21.77
N LEU A 122 -12.11 26.42 21.29
CA LEU A 122 -12.63 25.45 20.32
C LEU A 122 -13.74 24.56 20.91
N LEU A 123 -13.69 24.28 22.21
CA LEU A 123 -14.71 23.50 22.92
C LEU A 123 -16.02 24.30 23.10
N LEU A 124 -15.94 25.63 23.25
CA LEU A 124 -17.10 26.52 23.25
C LEU A 124 -17.81 26.51 21.88
N ALA A 125 -17.06 26.54 20.77
CA ALA A 125 -17.63 26.39 19.43
C ALA A 125 -18.38 25.05 19.24
N GLY A 126 -17.83 23.95 19.78
CA GLY A 126 -18.50 22.64 19.80
C GLY A 126 -19.80 22.62 20.63
N ALA A 127 -19.83 23.32 21.76
CA ALA A 127 -21.03 23.47 22.59
C ALA A 127 -22.13 24.29 21.87
N VAL A 128 -21.75 25.37 21.17
CA VAL A 128 -22.63 26.17 20.31
C VAL A 128 -23.22 25.33 19.17
N LEU A 129 -22.40 24.48 18.50
CA LEU A 129 -22.90 23.56 17.48
C LEU A 129 -23.91 22.55 18.05
N ILE A 130 -23.63 21.96 19.21
CA ILE A 130 -24.58 21.05 19.88
C ILE A 130 -25.92 21.76 20.17
N ALA A 131 -25.89 22.98 20.71
CA ALA A 131 -27.10 23.76 20.96
C ALA A 131 -27.91 24.02 19.66
N ALA A 132 -27.23 24.34 18.56
CA ALA A 132 -27.85 24.54 17.24
C ALA A 132 -28.40 23.25 16.60
N LEU A 133 -27.81 22.08 16.88
CA LEU A 133 -28.24 20.80 16.33
C LEU A 133 -29.42 20.18 17.11
N LEU A 134 -29.44 20.34 18.43
CA LEU A 134 -30.55 19.90 19.27
C LEU A 134 -31.89 20.55 18.85
N PHE A 135 -31.85 21.80 18.38
CA PHE A 135 -33.00 22.49 17.77
C PHE A 135 -33.65 21.67 16.64
N SER A 136 -32.86 21.12 15.73
CA SER A 136 -33.36 20.38 14.56
C SER A 136 -33.95 19.01 14.91
N ILE A 137 -33.48 18.41 16.00
CA ILE A 137 -33.89 17.08 16.47
C ILE A 137 -35.18 17.18 17.28
N PHE A 138 -35.26 18.11 18.24
CA PHE A 138 -36.41 18.28 19.13
C PHE A 138 -37.67 18.79 18.40
N TYR A 139 -37.52 19.50 17.28
CA TYR A 139 -38.65 19.95 16.46
C TYR A 139 -39.45 18.79 15.82
N LYS A 140 -38.93 17.54 15.84
CA LYS A 140 -39.53 16.39 15.15
C LYS A 140 -39.97 15.21 16.04
N GLY A 141 -39.67 15.16 17.35
CA GLY A 141 -40.20 14.08 18.20
C GLY A 141 -39.83 14.06 19.69
N ASP A 142 -40.78 13.63 20.51
CA ASP A 142 -40.72 13.04 21.87
C ASP A 142 -39.86 13.66 22.99
N LYS A 143 -39.19 14.81 22.81
CA LYS A 143 -38.44 15.53 23.86
C LYS A 143 -37.32 14.70 24.54
N VAL A 144 -36.65 13.81 23.80
CA VAL A 144 -35.50 13.04 24.34
C VAL A 144 -34.22 13.44 23.62
N VAL A 145 -33.18 13.83 24.37
CA VAL A 145 -31.84 14.08 23.82
C VAL A 145 -31.25 12.76 23.32
N PRO A 146 -30.93 12.59 22.03
CA PRO A 146 -30.31 11.35 21.55
C PRO A 146 -28.83 11.28 21.93
N VAL A 147 -28.33 10.06 22.09
CA VAL A 147 -26.90 9.77 22.32
C VAL A 147 -26.49 8.59 21.42
N PRO A 148 -25.49 8.74 20.54
CA PRO A 148 -24.76 9.98 20.24
C PRO A 148 -25.61 11.01 19.48
N ILE A 149 -25.26 12.28 19.63
CA ILE A 149 -25.66 13.36 18.73
C ILE A 149 -24.74 13.29 17.51
N LYS A 150 -25.29 13.12 16.30
CA LYS A 150 -24.50 13.13 15.06
C LYS A 150 -24.52 14.51 14.42
N ILE A 151 -23.32 15.04 14.18
CA ILE A 151 -23.03 16.28 13.43
C ILE A 151 -22.64 15.86 12.02
N LEU A 152 -23.34 16.32 10.98
CA LEU A 152 -23.02 15.95 9.59
C LEU A 152 -21.96 16.90 8.98
N PRO A 153 -21.17 16.44 7.99
CA PRO A 153 -20.18 17.27 7.30
C PRO A 153 -20.70 18.62 6.80
N GLU A 154 -21.86 18.61 6.14
CA GLU A 154 -22.57 19.80 5.63
C GLU A 154 -22.80 20.86 6.74
N GLN A 155 -22.95 20.42 7.98
CA GLN A 155 -23.22 21.27 9.15
C GLN A 155 -21.94 21.77 9.84
N LEU A 156 -20.78 21.23 9.46
CA LEU A 156 -19.47 21.78 9.79
C LEU A 156 -19.10 22.88 8.79
N GLU A 157 -19.31 22.64 7.48
CA GLU A 157 -19.03 23.64 6.43
C GLU A 157 -19.91 24.90 6.57
N ASP A 158 -21.23 24.77 6.74
CA ASP A 158 -22.17 25.90 6.96
C ASP A 158 -21.85 26.75 8.21
N SER A 159 -20.94 26.29 9.08
CA SER A 159 -20.52 26.98 10.31
C SER A 159 -19.13 27.62 10.23
N PHE A 160 -18.36 27.36 9.18
CA PHE A 160 -16.98 27.82 9.00
C PHE A 160 -16.73 28.41 7.60
N ASP A 161 -17.47 29.48 7.27
CA ASP A 161 -17.18 30.37 6.12
C ASP A 161 -15.78 31.01 6.27
N LEU A 162 -14.75 30.41 5.68
CA LEU A 162 -13.35 30.86 5.78
C LEU A 162 -12.67 31.07 4.40
N GLU A 163 -13.46 31.31 3.35
CA GLU A 163 -12.95 31.49 1.97
C GLU A 163 -12.43 32.90 1.62
N THR A 164 -12.68 33.95 2.41
CA THR A 164 -12.27 35.32 2.01
C THR A 164 -11.82 36.23 3.17
N ALA A 165 -10.51 36.55 3.23
CA ALA A 165 -10.02 37.76 3.91
C ALA A 165 -8.59 38.19 3.49
N THR A 166 -8.45 38.89 2.36
CA THR A 166 -7.26 39.69 2.01
C THR A 166 -7.59 41.20 1.89
N ALA A 167 -8.45 41.69 2.81
CA ALA A 167 -8.66 43.09 3.24
C ALA A 167 -9.13 44.11 2.14
N ILE A 168 -9.27 45.45 2.31
CA ILE A 168 -9.02 46.42 3.41
C ILE A 168 -10.09 47.59 3.36
N VAL A 169 -10.19 48.41 4.42
CA VAL A 169 -10.68 49.84 4.49
C VAL A 169 -12.10 50.16 5.05
N VAL A 170 -12.12 51.22 5.88
CA VAL A 170 -13.22 51.83 6.66
C VAL A 170 -13.89 52.98 5.85
N VAL A 171 -15.16 53.40 6.03
CA VAL A 171 -15.57 54.52 6.91
C VAL A 171 -17.11 54.79 6.86
N THR A 172 -17.71 54.84 8.06
CA THR A 172 -18.95 55.50 8.57
C THR A 172 -20.15 55.96 7.69
N ASN A 173 -21.33 55.44 8.06
CA ASN A 173 -22.48 56.16 8.67
C ASN A 173 -23.18 57.40 8.05
N ASP A 174 -23.04 57.76 6.78
CA ASP A 174 -24.10 58.51 6.09
C ASP A 174 -24.22 58.22 4.60
N GLY A 175 -25.40 57.75 4.18
CA GLY A 175 -25.60 57.20 2.85
C GLY A 175 -25.70 58.24 1.74
N SER A 176 -24.81 58.17 0.76
CA SER A 176 -25.18 58.31 -0.66
C SER A 176 -24.11 57.78 -1.62
N SER A 177 -24.59 57.08 -2.67
CA SER A 177 -23.86 56.54 -3.83
C SER A 177 -22.74 55.51 -3.60
N GLU A 178 -22.93 54.34 -4.20
CA GLU A 178 -21.95 53.25 -4.33
C GLU A 178 -20.70 53.67 -5.13
N PRO A 179 -19.52 53.17 -4.76
CA PRO A 179 -18.49 52.78 -5.71
C PRO A 179 -18.62 51.29 -6.02
N THR A 180 -18.75 50.93 -7.30
CA THR A 180 -18.59 49.55 -7.75
C THR A 180 -17.17 49.07 -7.45
N VAL A 181 -17.03 47.95 -6.74
CA VAL A 181 -15.79 47.18 -6.72
C VAL A 181 -16.00 45.98 -7.64
N THR A 182 -15.26 45.99 -8.75
CA THR A 182 -15.14 44.89 -9.70
C THR A 182 -14.70 43.61 -8.96
N PRO A 183 -15.08 42.40 -9.42
CA PRO A 183 -14.37 41.20 -8.98
C PRO A 183 -12.85 41.39 -9.11
N PRO A 184 -12.01 40.67 -8.33
CA PRO A 184 -10.67 40.38 -8.80
C PRO A 184 -10.83 39.88 -10.24
N PRO A 185 -10.04 40.35 -11.21
CA PRO A 185 -10.07 39.74 -12.53
C PRO A 185 -9.87 38.24 -12.34
N GLU A 186 -10.51 37.44 -13.20
CA GLU A 186 -10.18 36.04 -13.39
C GLU A 186 -8.66 36.01 -13.63
N GLN A 187 -7.89 35.70 -12.58
CA GLN A 187 -6.47 36.01 -12.56
C GLN A 187 -5.83 35.11 -13.61
N ASP A 188 -5.11 35.69 -14.57
CA ASP A 188 -4.54 35.01 -15.74
C ASP A 188 -3.51 33.95 -15.30
N LYS A 189 -3.97 32.82 -14.75
CA LYS A 189 -3.14 31.69 -14.34
C LYS A 189 -2.41 31.20 -15.57
N ALA A 190 -1.13 31.54 -15.68
CA ALA A 190 -0.36 31.22 -16.86
C ALA A 190 -0.25 29.69 -16.99
N THR A 191 -0.90 29.11 -17.99
CA THR A 191 -0.93 27.66 -18.23
C THR A 191 0.07 27.30 -19.35
N GLY A 192 1.35 27.43 -19.03
CA GLY A 192 2.46 27.13 -19.96
C GLY A 192 3.04 25.72 -19.80
N LEU A 193 3.87 25.34 -20.77
CA LEU A 193 4.71 24.14 -20.70
C LEU A 193 5.71 24.24 -19.52
N PRO A 194 6.16 23.10 -18.96
CA PRO A 194 7.16 23.09 -17.89
C PRO A 194 8.42 23.90 -18.21
N ALA A 195 8.94 24.62 -17.23
CA ALA A 195 10.16 25.40 -17.38
C ALA A 195 11.35 24.47 -17.73
N THR A 196 12.08 24.80 -18.79
CA THR A 196 13.20 23.97 -19.26
C THR A 196 14.53 24.51 -18.75
N PHE A 197 15.30 23.69 -18.04
CA PHE A 197 16.60 24.05 -17.50
C PHE A 197 17.75 23.66 -18.44
N THR A 198 18.75 24.54 -18.56
CA THR A 198 19.96 24.29 -19.38
C THR A 198 21.21 24.73 -18.64
N THR A 199 22.09 23.81 -18.25
CA THR A 199 23.44 24.17 -17.82
C THR A 199 24.34 24.41 -19.03
N PHE A 200 24.86 25.62 -19.19
CA PHE A 200 25.67 26.00 -20.35
C PHE A 200 27.07 25.35 -20.30
N ALA A 201 27.31 24.31 -21.08
CA ALA A 201 28.62 23.63 -21.15
C ALA A 201 29.76 24.49 -21.76
N SER A 202 29.41 25.56 -22.47
CA SER A 202 30.34 26.53 -23.08
C SER A 202 29.65 27.90 -23.22
N ALA A 203 30.41 28.95 -23.49
CA ALA A 203 29.86 30.30 -23.61
C ALA A 203 29.09 30.47 -24.94
N VAL A 204 27.78 30.71 -24.87
CA VAL A 204 26.85 30.80 -26.00
C VAL A 204 25.80 31.88 -25.71
N ASN A 205 25.43 32.68 -26.71
CA ASN A 205 24.36 33.69 -26.64
C ASN A 205 24.42 34.67 -25.44
N GLY A 206 25.62 34.95 -24.92
CA GLY A 206 25.84 35.86 -23.78
C GLY A 206 25.91 35.17 -22.42
N ALA A 207 25.52 33.89 -22.31
CA ALA A 207 25.77 33.06 -21.13
C ALA A 207 27.22 32.56 -21.11
N SER A 208 27.77 32.40 -19.90
CA SER A 208 29.10 31.82 -19.65
C SER A 208 29.02 30.31 -19.40
N LYS A 209 30.17 29.63 -19.48
CA LYS A 209 30.26 28.22 -19.10
C LYS A 209 29.88 28.04 -17.63
N GLY A 210 28.99 27.10 -17.35
CA GLY A 210 28.47 26.76 -16.02
C GLY A 210 27.20 27.51 -15.63
N ASP A 211 26.79 28.53 -16.38
CA ASP A 211 25.57 29.29 -16.08
C ASP A 211 24.34 28.41 -16.24
N LEU A 212 23.25 28.75 -15.55
CA LEU A 212 21.97 28.04 -15.59
C LEU A 212 20.93 28.85 -16.37
N GLY A 213 20.53 28.36 -17.53
CA GLY A 213 19.38 28.88 -18.28
C GLY A 213 18.06 28.34 -17.75
N ILE A 214 17.06 29.20 -17.61
CA ILE A 214 15.65 28.86 -17.36
C ILE A 214 14.84 29.37 -18.55
N GLN A 215 14.34 28.45 -19.38
CA GLN A 215 13.46 28.76 -20.49
C GLN A 215 11.99 28.63 -20.07
N LEU A 216 11.20 29.67 -20.29
CA LEU A 216 9.77 29.75 -19.98
C LEU A 216 8.95 29.81 -21.27
N ASP A 217 7.68 29.41 -21.20
CA ASP A 217 6.73 29.71 -22.27
C ASP A 217 6.59 31.24 -22.44
N PRO A 218 6.47 31.79 -23.67
CA PRO A 218 6.31 33.22 -23.89
C PRO A 218 5.12 33.86 -23.16
N SER A 219 4.02 33.13 -22.95
CA SER A 219 2.87 33.60 -22.18
C SER A 219 3.20 33.71 -20.69
N VAL A 220 3.79 32.65 -20.10
CA VAL A 220 4.28 32.62 -18.70
C VAL A 220 5.31 33.73 -18.44
N ALA A 221 6.27 33.91 -19.35
CA ALA A 221 7.28 34.97 -19.22
C ALA A 221 6.66 36.37 -19.24
N THR A 222 5.64 36.58 -20.08
CA THR A 222 4.93 37.87 -20.16
C THR A 222 4.09 38.11 -18.90
N HIS A 223 3.38 37.10 -18.41
CA HIS A 223 2.60 37.16 -17.17
C HIS A 223 3.46 37.51 -15.97
N LEU A 224 4.56 36.77 -15.75
CA LEU A 224 5.50 37.00 -14.67
C LEU A 224 6.20 38.37 -14.74
N GLN A 225 6.52 38.84 -15.95
CA GLN A 225 7.05 40.19 -16.16
C GLN A 225 6.03 41.24 -15.68
N THR A 226 4.75 41.10 -16.02
CA THR A 226 3.69 42.03 -15.57
C THR A 226 3.50 41.92 -14.05
N LEU A 227 3.31 40.71 -13.51
CA LEU A 227 3.10 40.46 -12.08
C LEU A 227 4.17 41.15 -11.21
N LEU A 228 5.46 40.97 -11.56
CA LEU A 228 6.58 41.56 -10.83
C LEU A 228 6.84 43.05 -11.13
N SER A 229 6.25 43.60 -12.21
CA SER A 229 6.30 45.04 -12.51
C SER A 229 5.24 45.83 -11.76
N ASP A 230 4.07 45.21 -11.53
CA ASP A 230 2.89 45.84 -10.95
C ASP A 230 2.73 45.54 -9.44
N SER A 231 3.45 44.53 -8.90
CA SER A 231 3.41 44.19 -7.47
C SER A 231 4.15 45.20 -6.57
N ASP A 232 3.52 45.64 -5.48
CA ASP A 232 4.19 46.39 -4.42
C ASP A 232 5.00 45.44 -3.52
N SER A 233 6.34 45.55 -3.58
CA SER A 233 7.26 44.71 -2.81
C SER A 233 7.69 45.33 -1.48
N SER A 234 6.91 46.25 -0.90
CA SER A 234 7.27 46.97 0.33
C SER A 234 6.60 46.49 1.63
N GLU A 235 5.56 45.65 1.56
CA GLU A 235 4.77 45.18 2.73
C GLU A 235 4.60 43.64 2.81
N CYS A 236 5.59 42.83 2.41
CA CYS A 236 5.55 41.36 2.56
C CYS A 236 6.16 40.84 3.88
N ASP A 237 5.85 39.60 4.28
CA ASP A 237 6.30 39.00 5.55
C ASP A 237 7.66 38.31 5.44
N VAL A 238 8.72 39.12 5.49
CA VAL A 238 10.12 38.64 5.44
C VAL A 238 10.63 37.95 6.72
N GLY A 239 9.77 37.75 7.74
CA GLY A 239 10.09 37.09 9.01
C GLY A 239 10.91 37.94 10.00
N THR A 240 10.43 38.05 11.24
CA THR A 240 10.98 38.96 12.26
C THR A 240 12.25 38.47 12.98
N ASP A 241 12.48 37.16 13.05
CA ASP A 241 13.55 36.57 13.89
C ASP A 241 14.89 36.31 13.15
N PHE A 242 14.91 36.26 11.82
CA PHE A 242 16.14 35.97 11.06
C PHE A 242 16.90 37.21 10.57
N PHE A 243 16.22 38.34 10.36
CA PHE A 243 16.83 39.53 9.75
C PHE A 243 16.44 40.83 10.43
N SER A 244 17.41 41.48 11.09
CA SER A 244 17.30 42.93 11.30
C SER A 244 17.42 43.64 9.94
N ALA A 245 16.37 44.34 9.52
CA ALA A 245 16.21 44.97 8.20
C ALA A 245 17.28 46.03 7.82
N SER A 246 18.25 46.31 8.69
CA SER A 246 19.39 47.20 8.45
C SER A 246 20.71 46.48 8.17
N SER A 247 20.75 45.13 8.22
CA SER A 247 22.00 44.37 8.14
C SER A 247 22.43 44.00 6.70
N ILE A 248 21.49 43.59 5.83
CA ILE A 248 21.79 43.09 4.46
C ILE A 248 22.06 44.20 3.44
N GLN A 249 21.39 45.36 3.54
CA GLN A 249 21.65 46.53 2.66
C GLN A 249 23.12 47.02 2.66
N SER A 250 23.97 46.49 3.55
CA SER A 250 25.38 46.87 3.69
C SER A 250 26.38 45.94 3.01
N ARG A 251 25.97 44.80 2.41
CA ARG A 251 26.91 43.74 1.97
C ARG A 251 26.71 43.18 0.56
N THR A 252 25.51 43.23 -0.01
CA THR A 252 25.27 42.95 -1.43
C THR A 252 24.61 44.14 -2.13
N SER A 253 24.69 44.19 -3.46
CA SER A 253 24.04 45.22 -4.29
C SER A 253 22.62 44.84 -4.73
N LEU A 254 22.03 43.82 -4.10
CA LEU A 254 20.73 43.22 -4.42
C LEU A 254 19.81 43.40 -3.21
N ASP A 255 18.60 43.89 -3.45
CA ASP A 255 17.60 44.02 -2.39
C ASP A 255 16.89 42.68 -2.14
N MET A 256 17.43 41.90 -1.20
CA MET A 256 16.90 40.57 -0.89
C MET A 256 15.46 40.60 -0.36
N ALA A 257 15.02 41.71 0.25
CA ALA A 257 13.63 41.84 0.69
C ALA A 257 12.68 41.85 -0.52
N SER A 258 12.99 42.63 -1.56
CA SER A 258 12.22 42.62 -2.81
C SER A 258 12.26 41.25 -3.50
N VAL A 259 13.40 40.54 -3.48
CA VAL A 259 13.49 39.17 -4.03
C VAL A 259 12.55 38.20 -3.30
N ILE A 260 12.49 38.27 -1.97
CA ILE A 260 11.58 37.45 -1.14
C ILE A 260 10.12 37.81 -1.48
N CYS A 261 9.73 39.08 -1.42
CA CYS A 261 8.37 39.51 -1.74
C CYS A 261 7.93 39.13 -3.16
N GLY A 262 8.81 39.28 -4.16
CA GLY A 262 8.52 38.87 -5.54
C GLY A 262 8.29 37.36 -5.67
N ALA A 263 9.00 36.55 -4.88
CA ALA A 263 8.81 35.10 -4.88
C ALA A 263 7.48 34.71 -4.21
N GLU A 264 7.11 35.34 -3.11
CA GLU A 264 5.81 35.16 -2.45
C GLU A 264 4.64 35.53 -3.37
N ASN A 265 4.79 36.60 -4.15
CA ASN A 265 3.82 37.02 -5.17
C ASN A 265 3.70 35.99 -6.31
N ILE A 266 4.83 35.52 -6.88
CA ILE A 266 4.84 34.46 -7.91
C ILE A 266 4.17 33.19 -7.39
N PHE A 267 4.48 32.79 -6.16
CA PHE A 267 3.93 31.60 -5.53
C PHE A 267 2.41 31.72 -5.33
N SER A 268 1.94 32.83 -4.77
CA SER A 268 0.53 33.08 -4.47
C SER A 268 -0.35 33.12 -5.72
N ASP A 269 0.15 33.74 -6.79
CA ASP A 269 -0.52 33.83 -8.10
C ASP A 269 -0.71 32.46 -8.77
N ASN A 270 0.12 31.47 -8.40
CA ASN A 270 0.21 30.17 -9.08
C ASN A 270 -0.19 28.96 -8.22
N VAL A 271 -0.71 29.19 -7.01
CA VAL A 271 -1.21 28.17 -6.07
C VAL A 271 -2.63 28.56 -5.62
N GLY A 272 -3.60 27.67 -5.83
CA GLY A 272 -4.98 27.86 -5.39
C GLY A 272 -5.72 26.53 -5.22
N ARG A 273 -6.97 26.55 -4.71
CA ARG A 273 -7.72 25.32 -4.37
C ARG A 273 -7.86 24.30 -5.53
N ASP A 274 -8.00 24.77 -6.77
CA ASP A 274 -8.13 23.90 -7.96
C ASP A 274 -6.82 23.22 -8.43
N GLY A 275 -5.69 23.54 -7.80
CA GLY A 275 -4.35 23.03 -8.15
C GLY A 275 -3.29 24.13 -8.26
N TYR A 276 -2.10 23.73 -8.73
CA TYR A 276 -0.93 24.60 -8.88
C TYR A 276 -0.33 24.53 -10.29
N ALA A 277 0.35 25.60 -10.69
CA ALA A 277 0.99 25.67 -11.99
C ALA A 277 2.26 24.79 -12.03
N GLY A 278 2.16 23.61 -12.65
CA GLY A 278 3.25 22.61 -12.68
C GLY A 278 4.58 23.09 -13.30
N TRP A 279 4.59 24.16 -14.08
CA TRP A 279 5.82 24.76 -14.62
C TRP A 279 6.67 25.49 -13.56
N LEU A 280 6.08 25.84 -12.41
CA LEU A 280 6.77 26.50 -11.29
C LEU A 280 7.51 25.49 -10.39
N LEU A 281 7.27 24.19 -10.53
CA LEU A 281 7.90 23.13 -9.73
C LEU A 281 9.34 22.89 -10.20
N MET A 282 10.33 23.42 -9.49
CA MET A 282 11.74 23.37 -9.91
C MET A 282 12.61 22.54 -8.94
N ASN A 283 13.54 21.74 -9.48
CA ASN A 283 14.42 20.87 -8.68
C ASN A 283 15.50 21.69 -7.94
N GLN A 284 15.48 21.64 -6.61
CA GLN A 284 16.43 22.32 -5.70
C GLN A 284 17.91 22.05 -6.02
N GLY A 285 18.27 20.83 -6.44
CA GLY A 285 19.65 20.43 -6.75
C GLY A 285 20.21 21.08 -8.02
N ARG A 286 19.41 21.88 -8.73
CA ARG A 286 19.84 22.76 -9.84
C ARG A 286 20.24 24.16 -9.36
N PHE A 287 19.89 24.55 -8.13
CA PHE A 287 20.14 25.89 -7.58
C PHE A 287 20.99 25.86 -6.29
N PRO A 288 22.23 25.32 -6.32
CA PRO A 288 23.10 25.31 -5.15
C PRO A 288 23.69 26.71 -4.92
N TRP A 289 22.90 27.63 -4.38
CA TRP A 289 23.30 29.01 -4.11
C TRP A 289 24.51 29.08 -3.16
N THR A 290 25.53 29.84 -3.53
CA THR A 290 26.76 29.98 -2.69
C THR A 290 26.76 31.20 -1.80
N ASN A 291 25.97 32.22 -2.12
CA ASN A 291 25.88 33.41 -1.30
C ASN A 291 24.94 33.14 -0.12
N ALA A 292 25.46 33.22 1.10
CA ALA A 292 24.71 32.99 2.33
C ALA A 292 23.45 33.86 2.47
N GLU A 293 23.44 35.08 1.92
CA GLU A 293 22.26 35.96 1.93
C GLU A 293 21.17 35.45 0.97
N VAL A 294 21.57 34.85 -0.16
CA VAL A 294 20.64 34.25 -1.14
C VAL A 294 20.10 32.91 -0.63
N VAL A 295 20.95 32.08 0.01
CA VAL A 295 20.51 30.84 0.69
C VAL A 295 19.51 31.15 1.80
N ALA A 296 19.78 32.18 2.61
CA ALA A 296 18.90 32.55 3.71
C ALA A 296 17.55 33.10 3.18
N GLY A 297 17.55 33.89 2.10
CA GLY A 297 16.33 34.34 1.44
C GLY A 297 15.50 33.21 0.81
N LEU A 298 16.15 32.23 0.17
CA LEU A 298 15.47 31.03 -0.33
C LEU A 298 14.80 30.27 0.82
N ASN A 299 15.52 30.07 1.93
CA ASN A 299 14.99 29.36 3.07
C ASN A 299 13.80 30.10 3.71
N THR A 300 13.78 31.43 3.75
CA THR A 300 12.59 32.21 4.15
C THR A 300 11.40 31.90 3.26
N VAL A 301 11.55 31.98 1.93
CA VAL A 301 10.45 31.71 0.99
C VAL A 301 9.98 30.25 1.08
N VAL A 302 10.87 29.29 1.30
CA VAL A 302 10.52 27.88 1.52
C VAL A 302 9.72 27.68 2.82
N GLN A 303 10.14 28.29 3.94
CA GLN A 303 9.40 28.21 5.20
C GLN A 303 8.03 28.90 5.10
N TRP A 304 7.99 30.08 4.48
CA TRP A 304 6.75 30.80 4.19
C TRP A 304 5.81 29.96 3.31
N ALA A 305 6.31 29.36 2.22
CA ALA A 305 5.51 28.55 1.30
C ALA A 305 5.00 27.24 1.91
N LEU A 306 5.79 26.59 2.77
CA LEU A 306 5.35 25.43 3.55
C LEU A 306 4.24 25.81 4.55
N THR A 307 4.29 27.03 5.09
CA THR A 307 3.32 27.53 6.08
C THR A 307 2.03 28.05 5.42
N GLN A 308 2.14 28.84 4.36
CA GLN A 308 1.01 29.49 3.68
C GLN A 308 0.45 28.64 2.55
N GLY A 309 1.29 27.97 1.75
CA GLY A 309 0.84 27.16 0.62
C GLY A 309 -0.02 25.96 1.05
N ALA A 310 0.30 25.34 2.19
CA ALA A 310 -0.56 24.30 2.79
C ALA A 310 -1.94 24.84 3.24
N ARG A 311 -2.05 26.14 3.52
CA ARG A 311 -3.33 26.82 3.85
C ARG A 311 -4.11 27.23 2.61
N VAL A 312 -3.40 27.58 1.52
CA VAL A 312 -4.01 27.98 0.23
C VAL A 312 -4.47 26.77 -0.58
N ASN A 313 -3.71 25.67 -0.58
CA ASN A 313 -4.13 24.38 -1.11
C ASN A 313 -3.50 23.21 -0.30
N PRO A 314 -4.26 22.56 0.61
CA PRO A 314 -3.75 21.49 1.45
C PRO A 314 -3.50 20.16 0.70
N ALA A 315 -3.98 20.02 -0.55
CA ALA A 315 -3.71 18.84 -1.37
C ALA A 315 -2.30 18.83 -1.98
N ILE A 316 -1.55 19.95 -1.86
CA ILE A 316 -0.17 20.02 -2.32
C ILE A 316 0.75 19.50 -1.22
N SER A 317 1.48 18.41 -1.50
CA SER A 317 2.42 17.84 -0.55
C SER A 317 3.51 18.85 -0.14
N PRO A 318 4.07 18.75 1.09
CA PRO A 318 5.20 19.59 1.53
C PRO A 318 6.40 19.56 0.56
N SER A 319 6.66 18.43 -0.09
CA SER A 319 7.71 18.30 -1.11
C SER A 319 7.42 19.11 -2.38
N HIS A 320 6.16 19.17 -2.83
CA HIS A 320 5.76 20.01 -3.95
C HIS A 320 5.74 21.50 -3.58
N LEU A 321 5.24 21.86 -2.39
CA LEU A 321 5.31 23.24 -1.86
C LEU A 321 6.76 23.75 -1.82
N HIS A 322 7.71 22.90 -1.40
CA HIS A 322 9.13 23.21 -1.41
C HIS A 322 9.66 23.47 -2.84
N GLY A 323 9.37 22.58 -3.81
CA GLY A 323 9.82 22.75 -5.20
C GLY A 323 9.22 23.97 -5.91
N LEU A 324 7.98 24.34 -5.57
CA LEU A 324 7.32 25.56 -6.06
C LEU A 324 7.99 26.83 -5.48
N ALA A 325 8.32 26.82 -4.19
CA ALA A 325 9.03 27.91 -3.52
C ALA A 325 10.44 28.15 -4.11
N VAL A 326 11.17 27.07 -4.40
CA VAL A 326 12.47 27.11 -5.10
C VAL A 326 12.34 27.77 -6.47
N GLY A 327 11.31 27.42 -7.24
CA GLY A 327 11.07 28.00 -8.56
C GLY A 327 10.70 29.48 -8.51
N ALA A 328 9.80 29.85 -7.58
CA ALA A 328 9.39 31.23 -7.37
C ALA A 328 10.57 32.13 -6.96
N PHE A 329 11.43 31.64 -6.05
CA PHE A 329 12.62 32.35 -5.61
C PHE A 329 13.65 32.53 -6.75
N ALA A 330 13.90 31.49 -7.54
CA ALA A 330 14.83 31.56 -8.67
C ALA A 330 14.40 32.57 -9.74
N LEU A 331 13.10 32.65 -10.04
CA LEU A 331 12.54 33.59 -11.00
C LEU A 331 12.53 35.03 -10.45
N SER A 332 12.12 35.22 -9.19
CA SER A 332 12.20 36.54 -8.54
C SER A 332 13.64 37.07 -8.50
N TRP A 333 14.62 36.20 -8.19
CA TRP A 333 16.04 36.57 -8.20
C TRP A 333 16.52 37.05 -9.58
N VAL A 334 16.10 36.38 -10.66
CA VAL A 334 16.39 36.84 -12.04
C VAL A 334 15.81 38.24 -12.27
N TYR A 335 14.56 38.46 -11.91
CA TYR A 335 13.89 39.74 -12.15
C TYR A 335 14.60 40.90 -11.44
N TYR A 336 14.86 40.80 -10.14
CA TYR A 336 15.49 41.90 -9.40
C TYR A 336 16.99 42.06 -9.70
N ASN A 337 17.66 41.04 -10.25
CA ASN A 337 19.05 41.17 -10.71
C ASN A 337 19.18 41.74 -12.13
N HIS A 338 18.21 41.46 -13.03
CA HIS A 338 18.28 41.82 -14.46
C HIS A 338 17.22 42.83 -14.93
N GLY A 339 16.28 43.21 -14.08
CA GLY A 339 15.18 44.13 -14.38
C GLY A 339 14.11 43.60 -15.33
N SER A 340 14.14 42.30 -15.67
CA SER A 340 13.15 41.68 -16.57
C SER A 340 13.10 40.15 -16.45
N ILE A 341 11.92 39.59 -16.72
CA ILE A 341 11.70 38.18 -17.04
C ILE A 341 11.48 38.07 -18.55
N THR A 342 12.11 37.07 -19.18
CA THR A 342 11.92 36.80 -20.61
C THR A 342 11.69 35.31 -20.86
N THR A 343 11.54 34.93 -22.13
CA THR A 343 11.49 33.52 -22.55
C THR A 343 12.77 32.76 -22.19
N ASN A 344 13.93 33.43 -22.11
CA ASN A 344 15.23 32.82 -21.83
C ASN A 344 15.95 33.60 -20.72
N ASN A 345 15.85 33.10 -19.49
CA ASN A 345 16.47 33.68 -18.32
C ASN A 345 17.80 32.97 -18.02
N VAL A 346 18.75 33.64 -17.38
CA VAL A 346 20.06 33.06 -17.04
C VAL A 346 20.42 33.44 -15.60
N ILE A 347 20.85 32.46 -14.81
CA ILE A 347 21.49 32.67 -13.50
C ILE A 347 22.99 32.41 -13.69
N PRO A 348 23.86 33.41 -13.43
CA PRO A 348 25.30 33.24 -13.53
C PRO A 348 25.83 32.15 -12.59
N SER A 349 26.74 31.33 -13.11
CA SER A 349 27.47 30.30 -12.36
C SER A 349 28.20 30.80 -11.11
N ALA A 350 28.55 32.09 -11.08
CA ALA A 350 29.15 32.75 -9.92
C ALA A 350 28.19 32.91 -8.72
N SER A 351 26.88 32.85 -8.94
CA SER A 351 25.85 32.83 -7.87
C SER A 351 25.62 31.43 -7.29
N LEU A 352 26.15 30.39 -7.97
CA LEU A 352 25.94 28.97 -7.68
C LEU A 352 27.27 28.30 -7.24
N GLN A 353 27.21 27.05 -6.78
CA GLN A 353 28.36 26.32 -6.26
C GLN A 353 29.31 25.84 -7.36
N GLY A 354 30.56 26.31 -7.31
CA GLY A 354 31.68 25.80 -8.12
C GLY A 354 32.03 26.60 -9.39
N GLY A 355 31.25 27.63 -9.76
CA GLY A 355 31.50 28.47 -10.93
C GLY A 355 31.57 27.69 -12.24
N ALA A 356 32.34 28.19 -13.22
CA ALA A 356 32.54 27.53 -14.53
C ALA A 356 33.24 26.14 -14.49
N SER A 357 33.53 25.63 -13.28
CA SER A 357 34.21 24.38 -12.96
C SER A 357 33.39 23.44 -12.05
N ALA A 358 32.11 23.73 -11.84
CA ALA A 358 31.20 22.96 -11.00
C ALA A 358 30.88 21.56 -11.57
N THR A 359 31.75 20.57 -11.33
CA THR A 359 31.49 19.16 -11.69
C THR A 359 31.87 18.14 -10.61
N THR A 360 32.16 18.56 -9.37
CA THR A 360 32.43 17.62 -8.24
C THR A 360 32.34 18.32 -6.87
N CYS A 361 31.36 17.97 -6.01
CA CYS A 361 31.50 18.22 -4.56
C CYS A 361 32.55 17.24 -4.02
N GLN A 362 33.61 17.73 -3.37
CA GLN A 362 34.45 16.88 -2.52
C GLN A 362 33.80 16.74 -1.14
N LEU A 363 33.64 15.51 -0.68
CA LEU A 363 33.24 15.20 0.70
C LEU A 363 34.21 15.85 1.69
N GLN A 364 33.71 16.72 2.56
CA GLN A 364 34.37 17.11 3.80
C GLN A 364 33.42 16.88 4.97
N THR A 365 33.89 16.09 5.94
CA THR A 365 33.18 15.78 7.18
C THR A 365 32.99 17.03 8.04
N ALA A 366 31.76 17.23 8.54
CA ALA A 366 31.45 18.31 9.47
C ALA A 366 32.26 18.18 10.78
N THR A 367 33.31 18.98 10.93
CA THR A 367 34.08 19.10 12.18
C THR A 367 34.32 20.57 12.52
N GLN A 368 33.21 21.31 12.74
CA GLN A 368 33.12 22.57 13.51
C GLN A 368 31.73 23.21 13.38
N CYS A 369 30.75 22.72 14.14
CA CYS A 369 29.56 23.48 14.51
C CYS A 369 29.46 23.45 16.04
N GLY A 370 29.29 24.62 16.66
CA GLY A 370 29.17 24.73 18.11
C GLY A 370 27.86 24.13 18.62
N VAL A 371 27.81 23.84 19.93
CA VAL A 371 26.60 23.38 20.60
C VAL A 371 25.43 24.34 20.36
N GLY A 372 24.40 23.90 19.63
CA GLY A 372 23.21 24.71 19.36
C GLY A 372 22.38 24.34 18.12
N CYS A 373 22.92 23.59 17.15
CA CYS A 373 22.15 23.24 15.95
C CYS A 373 21.24 22.02 16.19
N GLY A 374 19.93 22.18 15.99
CA GLY A 374 18.95 21.10 16.03
C GLY A 374 18.76 20.44 14.66
N ILE A 375 18.53 19.13 14.64
CA ILE A 375 18.15 18.38 13.44
C ILE A 375 16.64 18.15 13.50
N GLN A 376 15.90 18.61 12.49
CA GLN A 376 14.49 18.27 12.27
C GLN A 376 14.42 16.96 11.46
N SER A 377 13.58 16.02 11.87
CA SER A 377 13.58 14.64 11.35
C SER A 377 13.00 14.47 9.93
N TRP A 378 12.55 15.55 9.29
CA TRP A 378 11.85 15.52 8.01
C TRP A 378 12.42 16.48 6.94
N ALA A 379 13.57 17.14 7.20
CA ALA A 379 14.25 17.98 6.21
C ALA A 379 15.79 18.00 6.42
N PRO A 380 16.61 17.88 5.36
CA PRO A 380 18.08 17.85 5.46
C PRO A 380 18.70 19.26 5.50
N GLN A 381 18.25 20.14 6.42
CA GLN A 381 18.87 21.45 6.63
C GLN A 381 19.04 21.80 8.12
N TYR A 382 20.15 22.47 8.45
CA TYR A 382 20.55 22.77 9.83
C TYR A 382 20.00 24.12 10.32
N ALA A 383 19.22 24.12 11.40
CA ALA A 383 18.87 25.34 12.12
C ALA A 383 19.99 25.71 13.11
N CYS A 384 20.86 26.65 12.75
CA CYS A 384 21.96 27.12 13.58
C CYS A 384 21.81 28.62 13.92
N SER A 385 21.50 28.95 15.19
CA SER A 385 21.17 30.32 15.63
C SER A 385 22.37 31.27 15.82
N THR A 386 23.61 30.81 15.67
CA THR A 386 24.81 31.67 15.76
C THR A 386 25.94 31.26 14.81
N SER A 387 26.23 32.13 13.84
CA SER A 387 27.49 32.26 13.07
C SER A 387 28.33 30.99 12.82
N CYS A 388 27.98 30.21 11.81
CA CYS A 388 28.93 29.29 11.16
C CYS A 388 29.83 30.09 10.19
N ALA A 389 31.15 29.88 10.25
CA ALA A 389 32.11 30.57 9.38
C ALA A 389 32.11 30.07 7.92
N THR A 390 31.46 28.92 7.68
CA THR A 390 31.13 28.40 6.35
C THR A 390 29.90 27.49 6.50
N VAL A 391 28.85 27.75 5.74
CA VAL A 391 27.73 26.82 5.55
C VAL A 391 27.89 26.22 4.16
N THR A 392 27.86 24.89 4.07
CA THR A 392 27.87 24.17 2.79
C THR A 392 26.76 23.14 2.81
N SER A 393 25.67 23.43 2.10
CA SER A 393 24.83 22.39 1.54
C SER A 393 25.50 21.85 0.27
N CYS A 394 25.52 20.54 0.09
CA CYS A 394 25.81 19.88 -1.19
C CYS A 394 24.64 18.92 -1.47
N ASP A 395 23.51 19.45 -1.93
CA ASP A 395 22.61 18.69 -2.81
C ASP A 395 22.95 19.10 -4.25
N ALA A 396 23.98 18.45 -4.80
CA ALA A 396 24.46 18.68 -6.15
C ALA A 396 24.36 17.39 -6.95
N GLN A 397 23.15 17.09 -7.46
CA GLN A 397 22.99 16.10 -8.53
C GLN A 397 23.78 16.54 -9.77
N SER A 398 24.35 15.57 -10.50
CA SER A 398 25.14 15.85 -11.71
C SER A 398 24.36 16.70 -12.71
N ALA A 399 25.05 17.66 -13.34
CA ALA A 399 24.46 18.62 -14.26
C ALA A 399 23.79 17.94 -15.47
N LEU A 400 22.47 18.06 -15.59
CA LEU A 400 21.77 17.80 -16.84
C LEU A 400 22.28 18.80 -17.87
N THR A 401 23.14 18.34 -18.77
CA THR A 401 23.70 19.16 -19.84
C THR A 401 22.68 19.19 -20.99
N THR A 402 21.59 19.92 -20.79
CA THR A 402 20.53 20.12 -21.80
C THR A 402 21.10 20.89 -22.99
N THR A 403 21.69 20.16 -23.94
CA THR A 403 22.15 20.76 -25.20
C THR A 403 20.92 20.95 -26.09
N LEU A 404 20.35 22.15 -26.00
CA LEU A 404 19.28 22.64 -26.89
C LEU A 404 19.66 22.39 -28.35
N THR A 405 19.11 21.33 -28.94
CA THR A 405 19.22 21.04 -30.37
C THR A 405 17.85 21.20 -30.97
N THR A 406 17.58 22.41 -31.47
CA THR A 406 16.36 22.74 -32.20
C THR A 406 16.16 21.79 -33.39
N THR A 407 14.92 21.36 -33.61
CA THR A 407 14.53 20.34 -34.56
C THR A 407 15.02 20.61 -35.99
N MET A 408 15.83 19.70 -36.52
CA MET A 408 16.10 19.55 -37.96
C MET A 408 16.06 18.06 -38.27
N THR A 409 15.12 17.65 -39.12
CA THR A 409 15.10 16.31 -39.70
C THR A 409 16.40 16.06 -40.46
N ALA A 410 17.21 15.12 -39.96
CA ALA A 410 18.39 14.62 -40.65
C ALA A 410 18.38 13.10 -40.60
N VAL A 411 18.22 12.46 -41.76
CA VAL A 411 18.52 11.05 -41.94
C VAL A 411 20.02 10.86 -41.67
N GLY A 412 20.34 10.18 -40.57
CA GLY A 412 21.71 9.77 -40.23
C GLY A 412 22.15 8.56 -41.06
N PRO A 413 23.46 8.38 -41.31
CA PRO A 413 23.95 7.41 -42.28
C PRO A 413 23.89 5.96 -41.78
N ASP A 414 23.73 5.02 -42.72
CA ASP A 414 23.94 3.58 -42.50
C ASP A 414 25.27 3.32 -41.77
N SER A 415 25.20 2.71 -40.59
CA SER A 415 26.35 2.11 -39.93
C SER A 415 26.68 0.78 -40.62
N THR A 416 27.51 0.84 -41.66
CA THR A 416 27.92 -0.37 -42.38
C THR A 416 28.81 -1.27 -41.52
N GLY A 417 28.18 -2.23 -40.83
CA GLY A 417 28.65 -3.62 -40.81
C GLY A 417 29.23 -4.16 -39.50
N SER A 418 28.36 -4.69 -38.65
CA SER A 418 28.49 -6.06 -38.13
C SER A 418 27.12 -6.57 -37.67
N SER A 419 26.49 -7.44 -38.48
CA SER A 419 25.28 -8.24 -38.21
C SER A 419 24.37 -7.80 -37.04
N SER A 420 23.44 -6.88 -37.32
CA SER A 420 22.40 -6.41 -36.38
C SER A 420 21.16 -7.32 -36.29
N ALA A 421 21.32 -8.64 -36.47
CA ALA A 421 20.19 -9.56 -36.57
C ALA A 421 19.61 -9.99 -35.21
N ASP A 422 20.43 -9.94 -34.14
CA ASP A 422 20.11 -10.61 -32.87
C ASP A 422 19.57 -9.66 -31.78
N GLN A 423 19.28 -8.39 -32.13
CA GLN A 423 18.97 -7.29 -31.19
C GLN A 423 17.62 -6.58 -31.45
N GLY A 424 16.74 -7.12 -32.29
CA GLY A 424 15.41 -6.53 -32.50
C GLY A 424 14.51 -6.65 -31.27
N GLN A 425 13.42 -5.89 -31.24
CA GLN A 425 12.44 -5.91 -30.15
C GLN A 425 11.66 -7.23 -30.11
N GLN A 426 11.34 -7.71 -28.91
CA GLN A 426 10.76 -9.02 -28.63
C GLN A 426 9.58 -8.90 -27.65
N ILE A 427 8.72 -9.92 -27.62
CA ILE A 427 7.64 -10.09 -26.65
C ILE A 427 8.10 -11.03 -25.54
N ALA A 428 7.87 -10.63 -24.30
CA ALA A 428 7.97 -11.48 -23.13
C ALA A 428 6.63 -11.44 -22.40
N VAL A 429 6.13 -12.58 -21.91
CA VAL A 429 4.77 -12.68 -21.35
C VAL A 429 4.80 -13.21 -19.92
N ALA A 430 4.44 -12.37 -18.96
CA ALA A 430 3.96 -12.78 -17.64
C ALA A 430 2.68 -13.61 -17.81
N SER A 431 2.83 -14.94 -17.89
CA SER A 431 1.79 -15.87 -18.36
C SER A 431 1.07 -16.51 -17.18
N TYR A 432 0.43 -15.70 -16.32
CA TYR A 432 -0.23 -16.16 -15.09
C TYR A 432 -1.62 -16.80 -15.34
N ILE A 433 -1.79 -17.35 -16.54
CA ILE A 433 -2.97 -18.04 -17.04
C ILE A 433 -2.92 -19.50 -16.55
N ASN A 434 -3.90 -19.93 -15.77
CA ASN A 434 -3.95 -21.31 -15.30
C ASN A 434 -4.14 -22.28 -16.49
N PRO A 435 -3.25 -23.28 -16.71
CA PRO A 435 -3.33 -24.21 -17.83
C PRO A 435 -4.63 -25.01 -17.94
N LEU A 436 -5.37 -25.17 -16.84
CA LEU A 436 -6.69 -25.82 -16.82
C LEU A 436 -7.85 -24.87 -17.16
N SER A 437 -7.73 -23.56 -16.91
CA SER A 437 -8.80 -22.60 -17.19
C SER A 437 -8.82 -22.17 -18.64
N ASP A 438 -7.66 -21.96 -19.25
CA ASP A 438 -7.53 -21.69 -20.69
C ASP A 438 -6.36 -22.46 -21.34
N PRO A 439 -6.56 -23.73 -21.71
CA PRO A 439 -5.58 -24.48 -22.49
C PRO A 439 -5.30 -23.87 -23.88
N ALA A 440 -6.27 -23.16 -24.46
CA ALA A 440 -6.16 -22.61 -25.82
C ALA A 440 -5.27 -21.36 -25.86
N ALA A 441 -5.21 -20.57 -24.79
CA ALA A 441 -4.21 -19.53 -24.61
C ALA A 441 -2.78 -20.10 -24.61
N TRP A 442 -2.55 -21.20 -23.89
CA TRP A 442 -1.25 -21.87 -23.86
C TRP A 442 -0.85 -22.44 -25.22
N ASP A 443 -1.77 -23.09 -25.93
CA ASP A 443 -1.50 -23.57 -27.30
C ASP A 443 -1.08 -22.40 -28.22
N ARG A 444 -1.75 -21.24 -28.14
CA ARG A 444 -1.35 -20.03 -28.90
C ARG A 444 0.04 -19.51 -28.49
N LEU A 445 0.32 -19.35 -27.19
CA LEU A 445 1.62 -18.86 -26.69
C LEU A 445 2.80 -19.73 -27.15
N ILE A 446 2.58 -21.05 -27.21
CA ILE A 446 3.55 -22.04 -27.65
C ILE A 446 3.73 -21.99 -29.18
N ASP A 447 2.65 -21.89 -29.94
CA ASP A 447 2.66 -21.87 -31.42
C ASP A 447 3.17 -20.55 -32.04
N TYR A 448 3.10 -19.43 -31.33
CA TYR A 448 3.64 -18.15 -31.81
C TYR A 448 5.17 -18.22 -32.06
N ASP A 449 5.67 -17.39 -32.97
CA ASP A 449 7.08 -17.36 -33.36
C ASP A 449 8.02 -17.16 -32.14
N ALA A 450 9.01 -18.03 -31.98
CA ALA A 450 9.96 -17.98 -30.87
C ALA A 450 11.00 -16.86 -31.01
N ASP A 451 11.31 -16.42 -32.24
CA ASP A 451 12.22 -15.28 -32.46
C ASP A 451 11.55 -13.96 -32.01
N LYS A 452 10.21 -13.88 -32.16
CA LYS A 452 9.40 -12.72 -31.75
C LYS A 452 8.89 -12.79 -30.32
N MET A 453 8.49 -13.97 -29.82
CA MET A 453 8.03 -14.20 -28.46
C MET A 453 8.79 -15.39 -27.85
N PRO A 454 10.01 -15.17 -27.31
CA PRO A 454 10.81 -16.26 -26.77
C PRO A 454 10.48 -16.57 -25.31
N ILE A 455 10.00 -15.58 -24.54
CA ILE A 455 9.96 -15.66 -23.07
C ILE A 455 8.52 -15.81 -22.57
N LEU A 456 8.28 -16.85 -21.79
CA LEU A 456 7.02 -17.09 -21.06
C LEU A 456 7.33 -17.29 -19.57
N VAL A 457 6.65 -16.58 -18.67
CA VAL A 457 6.81 -16.76 -17.21
C VAL A 457 5.78 -17.74 -16.69
N ALA A 458 6.24 -18.83 -16.06
CA ALA A 458 5.38 -19.78 -15.36
C ALA A 458 5.24 -19.40 -13.88
N ASN A 459 4.00 -19.43 -13.37
CA ASN A 459 3.69 -19.16 -11.96
C ASN A 459 2.63 -20.16 -11.47
N VAL A 460 3.05 -21.22 -10.75
CA VAL A 460 2.13 -22.29 -10.30
C VAL A 460 1.26 -21.80 -9.16
N VAL A 461 1.87 -21.19 -8.13
CA VAL A 461 1.20 -20.78 -6.88
C VAL A 461 2.02 -19.69 -6.13
N ASN A 462 2.33 -18.61 -6.84
CA ASN A 462 3.36 -17.61 -6.45
C ASN A 462 4.71 -18.28 -6.20
N GLY A 463 5.10 -19.11 -7.16
CA GLY A 463 6.25 -20.00 -7.10
C GLY A 463 6.03 -21.38 -7.73
N PRO A 464 6.95 -22.34 -7.50
CA PRO A 464 6.94 -23.68 -8.09
C PRO A 464 6.05 -24.71 -7.39
N ASP A 465 5.50 -24.38 -6.22
CA ASP A 465 4.91 -25.30 -5.23
C ASP A 465 5.92 -26.31 -4.61
N SER A 466 5.40 -27.30 -3.88
CA SER A 466 6.09 -28.39 -3.18
C SER A 466 6.15 -29.69 -3.98
N SER A 467 5.35 -29.80 -5.05
CA SER A 467 5.24 -30.97 -5.91
C SER A 467 4.89 -30.55 -7.33
N VAL A 468 5.21 -31.39 -8.31
CA VAL A 468 4.91 -31.14 -9.72
C VAL A 468 3.39 -31.03 -9.94
N ASP A 469 2.93 -29.88 -10.44
CA ASP A 469 1.61 -29.81 -11.09
C ASP A 469 1.74 -30.34 -12.53
N THR A 470 0.91 -31.34 -12.87
CA THR A 470 1.01 -32.04 -14.16
C THR A 470 0.56 -31.20 -15.35
N ASN A 471 -0.27 -30.19 -15.14
CA ASN A 471 -0.79 -29.31 -16.19
C ASN A 471 0.23 -28.22 -16.51
N TRP A 472 0.86 -27.66 -15.47
CA TRP A 472 2.03 -26.80 -15.62
C TRP A 472 3.21 -27.55 -16.26
N GLN A 473 3.48 -28.80 -15.83
CA GLN A 473 4.53 -29.62 -16.45
C GLN A 473 4.32 -29.81 -17.96
N ASP A 474 3.08 -30.06 -18.40
CA ASP A 474 2.77 -30.20 -19.83
C ASP A 474 3.08 -28.91 -20.62
N VAL A 475 2.55 -27.76 -20.19
CA VAL A 475 2.77 -26.50 -20.92
C VAL A 475 4.25 -26.06 -20.89
N ILE A 476 4.94 -26.24 -19.77
CA ILE A 476 6.37 -25.93 -19.62
C ILE A 476 7.21 -26.79 -20.58
N GLN A 477 6.95 -28.11 -20.63
CA GLN A 477 7.67 -29.02 -21.52
C GLN A 477 7.38 -28.75 -23.00
N ARG A 478 6.13 -28.43 -23.36
CA ARG A 478 5.75 -28.08 -24.74
C ARG A 478 6.36 -26.75 -25.18
N ALA A 479 6.30 -25.72 -24.34
CA ALA A 479 6.94 -24.43 -24.59
C ALA A 479 8.46 -24.56 -24.79
N SER A 480 9.14 -25.25 -23.86
CA SER A 480 10.57 -25.54 -23.96
C SER A 480 10.91 -26.32 -25.24
N SER A 481 10.10 -27.33 -25.60
CA SER A 481 10.27 -28.11 -26.84
C SER A 481 10.03 -27.30 -28.12
N ALA A 482 9.24 -26.23 -28.05
CA ALA A 482 9.01 -25.27 -29.13
C ALA A 482 10.10 -24.19 -29.23
N GLY A 483 11.12 -24.22 -28.36
CA GLY A 483 12.23 -23.26 -28.34
C GLY A 483 11.96 -22.01 -27.48
N LYS A 484 10.90 -22.01 -26.66
CA LYS A 484 10.62 -20.92 -25.70
C LYS A 484 11.51 -21.05 -24.46
N THR A 485 12.01 -19.93 -23.97
CA THR A 485 12.66 -19.80 -22.66
C THR A 485 11.57 -19.61 -21.61
N VAL A 486 11.22 -20.69 -20.89
CA VAL A 486 10.25 -20.62 -19.79
C VAL A 486 10.95 -20.19 -18.50
N LEU A 487 10.49 -19.10 -17.88
CA LEU A 487 11.04 -18.57 -16.63
C LEU A 487 10.19 -18.99 -15.43
N GLY A 488 10.81 -19.50 -14.38
CA GLY A 488 10.12 -19.76 -13.11
C GLY A 488 9.93 -18.47 -12.31
N TYR A 489 8.70 -18.16 -11.90
CA TYR A 489 8.40 -17.04 -11.00
C TYR A 489 8.98 -17.24 -9.59
N VAL A 490 9.75 -16.28 -9.08
CA VAL A 490 10.30 -16.29 -7.72
C VAL A 490 10.05 -14.94 -7.04
N ARG A 491 9.36 -14.96 -5.90
CA ARG A 491 8.98 -13.77 -5.13
C ARG A 491 10.15 -13.26 -4.28
N THR A 492 10.58 -12.02 -4.47
CA THR A 492 11.69 -11.42 -3.69
C THR A 492 11.27 -10.44 -2.58
N GLY A 493 9.99 -10.09 -2.47
CA GLY A 493 9.44 -9.37 -1.32
C GLY A 493 9.99 -7.97 -1.11
N TYR A 494 10.52 -7.32 -2.16
CA TYR A 494 11.30 -6.08 -2.04
C TYR A 494 12.42 -6.19 -1.00
N LEU A 495 12.98 -7.40 -0.83
CA LEU A 495 13.93 -7.76 0.23
C LEU A 495 13.49 -7.40 1.66
N GLY A 496 12.19 -7.20 1.87
CA GLY A 496 11.59 -6.73 3.13
C GLY A 496 11.83 -5.26 3.47
N VAL A 497 12.45 -4.47 2.58
CA VAL A 497 12.83 -3.09 2.90
C VAL A 497 11.76 -2.04 2.56
N SER A 498 10.77 -2.39 1.71
CA SER A 498 9.64 -1.52 1.35
C SER A 498 8.77 -1.12 2.55
N ASP A 499 7.89 -0.14 2.39
CA ASP A 499 7.02 0.34 3.48
C ASP A 499 6.00 -0.70 3.95
N GLN A 500 5.61 -1.64 3.09
CA GLN A 500 4.77 -2.79 3.48
C GLN A 500 5.52 -3.80 4.37
N LYS A 501 6.85 -3.69 4.51
CA LYS A 501 7.73 -4.56 5.32
C LYS A 501 7.45 -6.04 5.10
N PHE A 502 7.40 -6.44 3.83
CA PHE A 502 7.14 -7.84 3.47
C PHE A 502 8.12 -8.79 4.14
N GLN A 503 7.58 -9.91 4.60
CA GLN A 503 8.36 -10.95 5.25
C GLN A 503 8.49 -12.16 4.33
N THR A 504 9.58 -12.89 4.52
CA THR A 504 9.71 -14.29 4.10
C THR A 504 8.54 -15.12 4.65
N ARG A 505 8.31 -16.31 4.10
CA ARG A 505 7.25 -17.22 4.57
C ARG A 505 7.46 -17.70 6.02
N LEU A 506 8.65 -17.46 6.60
CA LEU A 506 8.98 -17.70 8.01
C LEU A 506 8.85 -16.44 8.90
N GLY A 507 8.25 -15.35 8.41
CA GLY A 507 8.03 -14.13 9.19
C GLY A 507 9.27 -13.23 9.38
N SER A 508 10.38 -13.53 8.70
CA SER A 508 11.60 -12.72 8.77
C SER A 508 11.65 -11.66 7.67
N GLY A 509 12.04 -10.43 8.01
CA GLY A 509 12.41 -9.37 7.07
C GLY A 509 13.92 -9.21 6.86
N ASP A 510 14.75 -10.09 7.44
CA ASP A 510 16.21 -10.01 7.30
C ASP A 510 16.65 -10.31 5.85
N LEU A 511 17.54 -9.50 5.28
CA LEU A 511 18.10 -9.69 3.93
C LEU A 511 18.68 -11.10 3.70
N THR A 512 19.29 -11.68 4.73
CA THR A 512 19.87 -13.03 4.61
C THR A 512 18.82 -14.13 4.54
N ASP A 513 17.71 -13.97 5.27
CA ASP A 513 16.61 -14.93 5.27
C ASP A 513 15.85 -14.84 3.94
N TRP A 514 15.72 -13.63 3.36
CA TRP A 514 15.28 -13.43 1.98
C TRP A 514 16.21 -14.11 0.96
N THR A 515 17.54 -13.94 1.09
CA THR A 515 18.52 -14.58 0.19
C THR A 515 18.35 -16.10 0.17
N ALA A 516 18.29 -16.74 1.35
CA ALA A 516 18.13 -18.19 1.46
C ALA A 516 16.77 -18.69 0.95
N GLN A 517 15.69 -17.90 1.10
CA GLN A 517 14.39 -18.25 0.53
C GLN A 517 14.41 -18.18 -1.00
N ILE A 518 14.97 -17.11 -1.57
CA ILE A 518 15.01 -16.89 -3.02
C ILE A 518 15.84 -18.00 -3.69
N GLU A 519 17.03 -18.33 -3.18
CA GLU A 519 17.83 -19.45 -3.71
C GLU A 519 17.09 -20.79 -3.61
N LYS A 520 16.37 -21.04 -2.52
CA LYS A 520 15.57 -22.26 -2.37
C LYS A 520 14.42 -22.35 -3.38
N ASP A 521 13.80 -21.23 -3.72
CA ASP A 521 12.70 -21.17 -4.67
C ASP A 521 13.20 -21.36 -6.12
N VAL A 522 14.39 -20.82 -6.43
CA VAL A 522 15.14 -21.14 -7.66
C VAL A 522 15.41 -22.64 -7.76
N ASP A 523 16.06 -23.24 -6.75
CA ASP A 523 16.37 -24.67 -6.73
C ASP A 523 15.12 -25.54 -6.87
N MET A 524 13.99 -25.12 -6.28
CA MET A 524 12.74 -25.87 -6.34
C MET A 524 12.14 -25.89 -7.76
N TRP A 525 12.25 -24.80 -8.53
CA TRP A 525 11.83 -24.79 -9.95
C TRP A 525 12.56 -25.86 -10.76
N TYR A 526 13.88 -25.88 -10.71
CA TYR A 526 14.68 -26.87 -11.43
C TYR A 526 14.52 -28.29 -10.87
N LYS A 527 14.31 -28.44 -9.55
CA LYS A 527 14.03 -29.75 -8.93
C LYS A 527 12.70 -30.36 -9.40
N LEU A 528 11.65 -29.55 -9.58
CA LEU A 528 10.32 -30.03 -9.95
C LEU A 528 10.13 -30.14 -11.48
N TYR A 529 10.63 -29.18 -12.25
CA TYR A 529 10.37 -29.06 -13.68
C TYR A 529 11.60 -29.31 -14.57
N GLY A 530 12.80 -29.44 -13.98
CA GLY A 530 14.04 -29.80 -14.68
C GLY A 530 14.52 -28.75 -15.67
N ASP A 531 15.34 -29.19 -16.63
CA ASP A 531 15.95 -28.34 -17.68
C ASP A 531 14.93 -27.75 -18.68
N SER A 532 13.62 -28.00 -18.51
CA SER A 532 12.57 -27.29 -19.24
C SER A 532 12.29 -25.89 -18.69
N ILE A 533 12.81 -25.56 -17.50
CA ILE A 533 12.95 -24.18 -17.04
C ILE A 533 14.24 -23.61 -17.64
N GLY A 534 14.11 -22.54 -18.43
CA GLY A 534 15.22 -21.84 -19.08
C GLY A 534 15.73 -20.62 -18.32
N GLY A 535 15.21 -20.36 -17.11
CA GLY A 535 15.59 -19.19 -16.32
C GLY A 535 14.63 -18.87 -15.17
N ILE A 536 14.83 -17.71 -14.54
CA ILE A 536 14.07 -17.24 -13.39
C ILE A 536 13.60 -15.81 -13.59
N PHE A 537 12.34 -15.57 -13.23
CA PHE A 537 11.73 -14.25 -13.13
C PHE A 537 11.62 -13.87 -11.64
N PHE A 538 12.52 -12.99 -11.18
CA PHE A 538 12.52 -12.47 -9.83
C PHE A 538 11.54 -11.30 -9.72
N ASP A 539 10.43 -11.50 -9.04
CA ASP A 539 9.37 -10.51 -8.88
C ASP A 539 9.47 -9.73 -7.56
N GLU A 540 8.75 -8.60 -7.47
CA GLU A 540 8.79 -7.67 -6.33
C GLU A 540 10.21 -7.14 -6.05
N GLY A 541 10.97 -6.83 -7.11
CA GLY A 541 12.34 -6.34 -7.02
C GLY A 541 12.44 -4.97 -6.36
N TRP A 542 13.49 -4.75 -5.56
CA TRP A 542 13.78 -3.43 -4.99
C TRP A 542 14.60 -2.57 -5.99
N PRO A 543 14.16 -1.35 -6.37
CA PRO A 543 14.76 -0.59 -7.47
C PRO A 543 15.94 0.33 -7.08
N GLU A 544 16.22 0.51 -5.78
CA GLU A 544 17.27 1.40 -5.29
C GLU A 544 18.55 0.65 -4.88
N CYS A 545 19.71 1.30 -4.96
CA CYS A 545 20.99 0.61 -4.70
C CYS A 545 21.17 0.14 -3.25
N GLY A 546 20.60 0.89 -2.30
CA GLY A 546 20.84 0.74 -0.86
C GLY A 546 22.22 1.25 -0.41
N ASP A 547 22.43 1.27 0.90
CA ASP A 547 23.69 1.66 1.51
C ASP A 547 24.85 0.84 0.94
N ASN A 548 25.86 1.53 0.39
CA ASN A 548 27.03 0.93 -0.26
C ASN A 548 26.70 -0.15 -1.32
N ASN A 549 25.56 -0.03 -2.03
CA ASN A 549 25.07 -1.00 -3.02
C ASN A 549 24.61 -2.37 -2.46
N GLN A 550 24.31 -2.48 -1.16
CA GLN A 550 24.00 -3.78 -0.53
C GLN A 550 22.89 -4.60 -1.22
N TYR A 551 21.87 -3.95 -1.80
CA TYR A 551 20.78 -4.67 -2.49
C TYR A 551 21.22 -5.14 -3.88
N VAL A 552 21.95 -4.30 -4.61
CA VAL A 552 22.56 -4.61 -5.92
C VAL A 552 23.52 -5.80 -5.83
N ASP A 553 24.34 -5.82 -4.79
CA ASP A 553 25.32 -6.89 -4.57
C ASP A 553 24.65 -8.21 -4.18
N LEU A 554 23.52 -8.15 -3.44
CA LEU A 554 22.66 -9.30 -3.18
C LEU A 554 22.03 -9.84 -4.48
N TYR A 555 21.46 -8.98 -5.33
CA TYR A 555 20.90 -9.44 -6.63
C TYR A 555 21.97 -10.00 -7.56
N LYS A 556 23.17 -9.43 -7.59
CA LYS A 556 24.33 -10.00 -8.31
C LYS A 556 24.74 -11.37 -7.76
N TYR A 557 24.70 -11.53 -6.43
CA TYR A 557 24.99 -12.82 -5.79
C TYR A 557 23.98 -13.89 -6.22
N ILE A 558 22.69 -13.59 -6.15
CA ILE A 558 21.59 -14.50 -6.52
C ILE A 558 21.60 -14.81 -8.03
N ASN A 559 21.86 -13.82 -8.89
CA ASN A 559 22.04 -14.06 -10.34
C ASN A 559 23.19 -15.04 -10.59
N ALA A 560 24.34 -14.76 -9.99
CA ALA A 560 25.53 -15.59 -10.16
C ALA A 560 25.38 -16.97 -9.48
N TYR A 561 24.60 -17.10 -8.41
CA TYR A 561 24.20 -18.38 -7.84
C TYR A 561 23.39 -19.18 -8.86
N THR A 562 22.27 -18.59 -9.34
CA THR A 562 21.35 -19.18 -10.31
C THR A 562 22.09 -19.69 -11.53
N LYS A 563 22.92 -18.84 -12.16
CA LYS A 563 23.69 -19.19 -13.37
C LYS A 563 24.85 -20.16 -13.12
N ARG A 564 25.34 -20.32 -11.88
CA ARG A 564 26.37 -21.33 -11.53
C ARG A 564 25.74 -22.71 -11.26
N ALA A 565 24.55 -22.74 -10.66
CA ALA A 565 23.78 -23.96 -10.45
C ALA A 565 23.15 -24.45 -11.76
N HIS A 566 22.67 -23.51 -12.57
CA HIS A 566 21.97 -23.72 -13.83
C HIS A 566 22.61 -22.86 -14.93
N PRO A 567 23.64 -23.39 -15.64
CA PRO A 567 24.18 -22.76 -16.84
C PRO A 567 23.07 -22.46 -17.85
N ASP A 568 23.27 -21.43 -18.67
CA ASP A 568 22.29 -20.92 -19.65
C ASP A 568 20.97 -20.37 -19.06
N ALA A 569 20.78 -20.35 -17.72
CA ALA A 569 19.60 -19.74 -17.10
C ALA A 569 19.51 -18.22 -17.36
N LEU A 570 18.45 -17.77 -18.03
CA LEU A 570 18.13 -16.34 -18.19
C LEU A 570 17.57 -15.76 -16.88
N THR A 571 17.98 -14.55 -16.49
CA THR A 571 17.47 -13.90 -15.27
C THR A 571 16.81 -12.55 -15.53
N VAL A 572 15.60 -12.37 -14.99
CA VAL A 572 14.84 -11.12 -15.03
C VAL A 572 14.59 -10.64 -13.61
N LEU A 573 14.69 -9.33 -13.35
CA LEU A 573 14.23 -8.71 -12.10
C LEU A 573 13.13 -7.69 -12.38
N ASN A 574 11.99 -7.83 -11.69
CA ASN A 574 10.81 -6.99 -11.84
C ASN A 574 10.50 -6.17 -10.58
N PRO A 575 10.88 -4.89 -10.53
CA PRO A 575 10.34 -3.90 -9.59
C PRO A 575 9.06 -3.20 -10.06
N GLY A 576 8.57 -3.45 -11.29
CA GLY A 576 7.46 -2.75 -11.95
C GLY A 576 7.70 -1.27 -12.25
N SER A 577 8.91 -0.76 -12.00
CA SER A 577 9.19 0.68 -11.86
C SER A 577 10.63 1.04 -12.27
N PRO A 578 10.93 2.33 -12.52
CA PRO A 578 12.28 2.77 -12.91
C PRO A 578 13.34 2.39 -11.89
N MET A 579 14.52 1.96 -12.36
CA MET A 579 15.61 1.45 -11.52
C MET A 579 16.83 2.37 -11.52
N ALA A 580 17.55 2.39 -10.41
CA ALA A 580 18.84 3.06 -10.32
C ALA A 580 19.90 2.38 -11.22
N SER A 581 20.82 3.16 -11.80
CA SER A 581 21.81 2.68 -12.79
C SER A 581 22.78 1.62 -12.28
N CYS A 582 22.93 1.51 -10.95
CA CYS A 582 23.67 0.44 -10.28
C CYS A 582 23.14 -0.98 -10.61
N PHE A 583 21.88 -1.09 -11.08
CA PHE A 583 21.25 -2.37 -11.45
C PHE A 583 21.58 -2.88 -12.86
N GLU A 584 22.14 -2.06 -13.77
CA GLU A 584 22.34 -2.46 -15.17
C GLU A 584 23.08 -3.81 -15.31
N ASP A 585 24.07 -4.03 -14.45
CA ASP A 585 24.92 -5.24 -14.43
C ASP A 585 24.49 -6.24 -13.32
N THR A 586 23.20 -6.26 -12.91
CA THR A 586 22.67 -7.22 -11.90
C THR A 586 22.08 -8.50 -12.49
N MET A 587 21.12 -8.37 -13.42
CA MET A 587 20.42 -9.46 -14.12
C MET A 587 20.60 -9.32 -15.63
N ASP A 588 20.15 -10.30 -16.42
CA ASP A 588 20.16 -10.17 -17.87
C ASP A 588 19.19 -9.09 -18.34
N THR A 589 17.95 -9.09 -17.83
CA THR A 589 16.88 -8.12 -18.15
C THR A 589 16.27 -7.53 -16.86
N LEU A 590 15.82 -6.28 -16.94
CA LEU A 590 15.16 -5.53 -15.87
C LEU A 590 13.80 -5.04 -16.37
N LEU A 591 12.73 -5.29 -15.61
CA LEU A 591 11.38 -4.87 -15.97
C LEU A 591 11.08 -3.50 -15.32
N THR A 592 11.32 -2.43 -16.07
CA THR A 592 11.38 -1.06 -15.50
C THR A 592 10.11 -0.24 -15.68
N PHE A 593 9.02 -0.85 -16.15
CA PHE A 593 7.71 -0.22 -16.25
C PHE A 593 6.61 -1.28 -16.26
N GLU A 594 5.64 -1.17 -15.34
CA GLU A 594 4.47 -2.06 -15.23
C GLU A 594 3.23 -1.27 -14.80
N LEU A 595 2.64 -0.50 -15.72
CA LEU A 595 1.47 0.36 -15.45
C LEU A 595 0.51 0.44 -16.67
N SER A 596 -0.59 1.17 -16.53
CA SER A 596 -1.61 1.31 -17.59
C SER A 596 -1.10 2.02 -18.84
N TYR A 597 -1.83 1.85 -19.94
CA TYR A 597 -1.67 2.58 -21.20
C TYR A 597 -1.68 4.10 -21.00
N ASP A 598 -2.64 4.62 -20.22
CA ASP A 598 -2.70 6.05 -19.89
C ASP A 598 -1.42 6.52 -19.17
N SER A 599 -0.96 5.74 -18.18
CA SER A 599 0.31 6.01 -17.50
C SER A 599 1.49 5.98 -18.46
N TYR A 600 1.50 5.04 -19.42
CA TYR A 600 2.57 4.93 -20.41
C TYR A 600 2.58 6.08 -21.41
N ILE A 601 1.43 6.61 -21.82
CA ILE A 601 1.38 7.74 -22.76
C ILE A 601 1.59 9.08 -22.03
N ASN A 602 0.91 9.29 -20.90
CA ASN A 602 0.76 10.59 -20.26
C ASN A 602 1.59 10.79 -18.99
N SER A 603 2.17 9.74 -18.40
CA SER A 603 2.90 9.81 -17.11
C SER A 603 4.14 8.91 -17.04
N TYR A 604 4.74 8.60 -18.19
CA TYR A 604 5.93 7.75 -18.25
C TYR A 604 7.16 8.43 -17.63
N THR A 605 7.70 7.80 -16.58
CA THR A 605 8.98 8.17 -15.97
C THR A 605 10.08 7.28 -16.54
N PRO A 606 11.09 7.82 -17.25
CA PRO A 606 12.22 7.03 -17.73
C PRO A 606 13.20 6.68 -16.61
N ASN A 607 14.00 5.64 -16.82
CA ASN A 607 15.22 5.42 -16.05
C ASN A 607 16.17 6.64 -16.19
N GLU A 608 16.93 6.99 -15.15
CA GLU A 608 17.94 8.07 -15.20
C GLU A 608 19.18 7.72 -16.07
N TRP A 609 19.18 6.54 -16.71
CA TRP A 609 20.26 5.98 -17.50
C TRP A 609 19.70 5.30 -18.76
N THR A 610 20.52 5.23 -19.80
CA THR A 610 20.22 4.48 -21.03
C THR A 610 21.00 3.17 -21.01
N PRO A 611 20.39 2.02 -21.30
CA PRO A 611 21.08 0.73 -21.28
C PRO A 611 22.11 0.60 -22.40
N LYS A 612 23.19 -0.14 -22.15
CA LYS A 612 24.20 -0.55 -23.14
C LYS A 612 23.61 -1.39 -24.29
N ASP A 613 22.54 -2.14 -24.02
CA ASP A 613 21.82 -3.01 -24.96
C ASP A 613 20.30 -2.93 -24.66
N PRO A 614 19.42 -2.69 -25.65
CA PRO A 614 17.98 -2.50 -25.40
C PRO A 614 17.30 -3.71 -24.76
N ARG A 615 17.81 -4.93 -24.98
CA ARG A 615 17.30 -6.16 -24.35
C ARG A 615 17.47 -6.17 -22.82
N LYS A 616 18.20 -5.20 -22.26
CA LYS A 616 18.26 -4.96 -20.82
C LYS A 616 16.91 -4.52 -20.22
N LEU A 617 16.01 -3.91 -21.00
CA LEU A 617 14.76 -3.34 -20.49
C LEU A 617 13.54 -4.07 -21.03
N TRP A 618 12.62 -4.40 -20.12
CA TRP A 618 11.27 -4.91 -20.39
C TRP A 618 10.24 -3.91 -19.85
N HIS A 619 9.24 -3.58 -20.67
CA HIS A 619 8.03 -2.87 -20.24
C HIS A 619 6.78 -3.78 -20.36
N ILE A 620 5.90 -3.71 -19.37
CA ILE A 620 4.53 -4.24 -19.43
C ILE A 620 3.56 -3.07 -19.45
N VAL A 621 2.62 -3.06 -20.38
CA VAL A 621 1.57 -2.03 -20.46
C VAL A 621 0.20 -2.69 -20.62
N TYR A 622 -0.67 -2.50 -19.63
CA TYR A 622 -2.05 -3.01 -19.63
C TYR A 622 -3.08 -1.93 -20.02
N ASP A 623 -4.35 -2.29 -20.23
CA ASP A 623 -5.40 -1.38 -20.73
C ASP A 623 -5.05 -0.70 -22.08
N VAL A 624 -4.30 -1.40 -22.94
CA VAL A 624 -3.86 -0.88 -24.24
C VAL A 624 -4.86 -1.29 -25.32
N PRO A 625 -5.59 -0.35 -25.96
CA PRO A 625 -6.54 -0.69 -27.02
C PRO A 625 -5.86 -1.33 -28.23
N GLU A 626 -6.50 -2.31 -28.88
CA GLU A 626 -5.97 -3.01 -30.07
C GLU A 626 -5.49 -2.03 -31.17
N THR A 627 -6.21 -0.92 -31.37
CA THR A 627 -5.85 0.13 -32.34
C THR A 627 -4.56 0.88 -32.04
N ALA A 628 -4.06 0.82 -30.80
CA ALA A 628 -2.84 1.50 -30.36
C ALA A 628 -1.60 0.58 -30.34
N VAL A 629 -1.77 -0.74 -30.44
CA VAL A 629 -0.70 -1.75 -30.27
C VAL A 629 0.56 -1.43 -31.08
N SER A 630 0.43 -1.12 -32.38
CA SER A 630 1.57 -0.80 -33.24
C SER A 630 2.27 0.51 -32.86
N GLU A 631 1.51 1.53 -32.42
CA GLU A 631 2.07 2.81 -31.97
C GLU A 631 2.79 2.67 -30.63
N VAL A 632 2.24 1.87 -29.70
CA VAL A 632 2.84 1.59 -28.40
C VAL A 632 4.10 0.72 -28.52
N ALA A 633 4.10 -0.29 -29.39
CA ALA A 633 5.29 -1.10 -29.67
C ALA A 633 6.45 -0.23 -30.18
N LYS A 634 6.16 0.63 -31.17
CA LYS A 634 7.12 1.60 -31.69
C LYS A 634 7.61 2.58 -30.61
N LEU A 635 6.71 3.11 -29.78
CA LEU A 635 7.06 4.00 -28.67
C LEU A 635 7.93 3.32 -27.61
N ALA A 636 7.69 2.03 -27.34
CA ALA A 636 8.53 1.24 -26.44
C ALA A 636 9.95 1.03 -26.99
N ASN A 637 10.06 0.79 -28.31
CA ASN A 637 11.36 0.69 -28.97
C ASN A 637 12.10 2.05 -28.95
N GLU A 638 11.39 3.16 -29.20
CA GLU A 638 11.92 4.53 -29.06
C GLU A 638 12.35 4.87 -27.61
N ARG A 639 11.74 4.24 -26.61
CA ARG A 639 12.11 4.32 -25.19
C ARG A 639 13.21 3.33 -24.78
N GLY A 640 13.72 2.51 -25.70
CA GLY A 640 14.83 1.58 -25.49
C GLY A 640 14.46 0.24 -24.86
N ALA A 641 13.16 -0.12 -24.81
CA ALA A 641 12.72 -1.42 -24.32
C ALA A 641 12.81 -2.49 -25.39
N GLY A 642 13.78 -3.40 -25.23
CA GLY A 642 13.95 -4.58 -26.08
C GLY A 642 12.91 -5.66 -25.84
N PHE A 643 12.27 -5.69 -24.66
CA PHE A 643 11.13 -6.56 -24.37
C PHE A 643 9.86 -5.76 -24.08
N LEU A 644 8.72 -6.29 -24.53
CA LEU A 644 7.41 -5.64 -24.34
C LEU A 644 6.31 -6.69 -24.09
N GLN A 645 5.39 -6.39 -23.17
CA GLN A 645 4.09 -7.03 -23.07
C GLN A 645 3.01 -5.97 -23.22
N LEU A 646 2.02 -6.21 -24.08
CA LEU A 646 0.81 -5.38 -24.21
C LEU A 646 -0.40 -6.27 -23.98
N THR A 647 -1.42 -5.74 -23.30
CA THR A 647 -2.71 -6.40 -23.10
C THR A 647 -3.84 -5.37 -23.06
N ASP A 648 -5.01 -5.74 -23.58
CA ASP A 648 -6.26 -5.00 -23.45
C ASP A 648 -7.00 -5.30 -22.13
N ASP A 649 -6.46 -6.21 -21.30
CA ASP A 649 -6.97 -6.50 -19.96
C ASP A 649 -6.59 -5.43 -18.92
N THR A 650 -7.24 -5.46 -17.76
CA THR A 650 -7.26 -4.39 -16.76
C THR A 650 -7.00 -4.91 -15.34
N LEU A 651 -6.89 -3.98 -14.37
CA LEU A 651 -6.77 -4.34 -12.96
C LEU A 651 -8.05 -5.05 -12.44
N PRO A 652 -7.94 -6.01 -11.49
CA PRO A 652 -6.79 -6.22 -10.60
C PRO A 652 -5.70 -7.18 -11.12
N ASN A 653 -5.89 -7.89 -12.23
CA ASN A 653 -4.94 -8.91 -12.68
C ASN A 653 -4.88 -9.03 -14.22
N PRO A 654 -4.17 -8.13 -14.92
CA PRO A 654 -4.11 -8.13 -16.39
C PRO A 654 -3.26 -9.28 -17.01
N TYR A 655 -2.99 -10.34 -16.24
CA TYR A 655 -2.07 -11.44 -16.56
C TYR A 655 -2.72 -12.83 -16.53
N ASP A 656 -4.00 -12.95 -16.16
CA ASP A 656 -4.74 -14.23 -16.15
C ASP A 656 -5.51 -14.54 -17.44
N THR A 657 -5.53 -13.62 -18.41
CA THR A 657 -6.04 -13.84 -19.77
C THR A 657 -4.98 -13.56 -20.85
N LEU A 658 -5.21 -14.10 -22.06
CA LEU A 658 -4.42 -13.80 -23.25
C LEU A 658 -5.31 -13.04 -24.26
N PRO A 659 -4.90 -11.83 -24.71
CA PRO A 659 -5.62 -11.06 -25.73
C PRO A 659 -6.03 -11.86 -26.97
N ALA A 660 -6.99 -11.34 -27.73
CA ALA A 660 -7.44 -11.94 -28.98
C ALA A 660 -6.28 -12.19 -29.95
N ASP A 661 -6.39 -13.19 -30.83
CA ASP A 661 -5.30 -13.51 -31.76
C ASP A 661 -4.95 -12.32 -32.66
N SER A 662 -5.93 -11.54 -33.14
CA SER A 662 -5.68 -10.33 -33.93
C SER A 662 -4.83 -9.29 -33.20
N TYR A 663 -5.00 -9.16 -31.88
CA TYR A 663 -4.22 -8.28 -31.02
C TYR A 663 -2.75 -8.73 -30.97
N ILE A 664 -2.52 -10.00 -30.67
CA ILE A 664 -1.16 -10.55 -30.59
C ILE A 664 -0.49 -10.52 -31.96
N GLN A 665 -1.20 -10.84 -33.05
CA GLN A 665 -0.66 -10.70 -34.41
C GLN A 665 -0.30 -9.25 -34.74
N SER A 666 -1.12 -8.25 -34.32
CA SER A 666 -0.76 -6.84 -34.48
C SER A 666 0.48 -6.43 -33.68
N MET A 667 0.77 -7.11 -32.57
CA MET A 667 2.00 -6.90 -31.80
C MET A 667 3.20 -7.57 -32.49
N MET A 668 3.04 -8.80 -32.97
CA MET A 668 4.03 -9.54 -33.76
C MET A 668 4.44 -8.79 -35.03
N ASP A 669 3.47 -8.22 -35.76
CA ASP A 669 3.71 -7.45 -36.98
C ASP A 669 4.44 -6.11 -36.71
N ALA A 670 4.34 -5.58 -35.49
CA ALA A 670 4.97 -4.32 -35.10
C ALA A 670 6.43 -4.46 -34.63
N ILE A 671 6.93 -5.68 -34.44
CA ILE A 671 8.28 -5.97 -33.94
C ILE A 671 9.10 -6.83 -34.91
N ASP A 672 10.43 -6.67 -34.87
CA ASP A 672 11.35 -7.39 -35.73
C ASP A 672 11.66 -8.82 -35.23
N GLY A 673 11.64 -9.05 -33.92
CA GLY A 673 12.16 -10.27 -33.28
C GLY A 673 13.68 -10.22 -33.06
N GLY A 674 14.22 -11.21 -32.35
CA GLY A 674 15.64 -11.25 -31.98
C GLY A 674 15.99 -12.44 -31.11
N SER A 675 17.03 -12.31 -30.29
CA SER A 675 17.42 -13.34 -29.30
C SER A 675 17.71 -12.70 -27.95
N PRO A 676 17.27 -13.30 -26.81
CA PRO A 676 17.54 -12.75 -25.49
C PRO A 676 19.04 -12.53 -25.23
N LEU A 677 19.36 -11.44 -24.54
CA LEU A 677 20.68 -11.25 -23.95
C LEU A 677 20.79 -12.22 -22.76
N ASN A 678 21.75 -13.14 -22.78
CA ASN A 678 21.99 -14.08 -21.69
C ASN A 678 23.49 -14.19 -21.44
N ALA A 679 23.94 -13.70 -20.29
CA ALA A 679 25.35 -13.72 -19.90
C ALA A 679 25.69 -14.97 -19.05
N ASP A 680 26.92 -15.46 -19.18
CA ASP A 680 27.47 -16.45 -18.25
C ASP A 680 27.48 -15.93 -16.80
N ALA A 681 27.50 -16.85 -15.83
CA ALA A 681 27.62 -16.50 -14.42
C ALA A 681 28.87 -15.65 -14.12
N ALA A 682 28.72 -14.64 -13.27
CA ALA A 682 29.85 -13.84 -12.81
C ALA A 682 30.91 -14.73 -12.13
N SER A 683 32.14 -14.66 -12.66
CA SER A 683 33.28 -15.40 -12.12
C SER A 683 33.70 -14.87 -10.75
N TRP A 684 34.00 -15.78 -9.82
CA TRP A 684 34.59 -15.43 -8.53
C TRP A 684 35.91 -14.68 -8.70
N GLU A 685 36.10 -13.60 -7.94
CA GLU A 685 37.34 -12.83 -7.93
C GLU A 685 38.57 -13.71 -7.68
N SER A 686 39.68 -13.44 -8.35
CA SER A 686 40.90 -14.25 -8.22
C SER A 686 41.60 -14.04 -6.87
N GLY A 687 41.90 -15.11 -6.13
CA GLY A 687 42.56 -15.00 -4.83
C GLY A 687 42.95 -16.32 -4.16
N SER A 688 43.31 -16.22 -2.88
CA SER A 688 43.50 -17.34 -1.94
C SER A 688 42.16 -18.04 -1.61
N ALA A 689 42.22 -19.29 -1.16
CA ALA A 689 41.06 -19.92 -0.52
C ALA A 689 40.77 -19.21 0.81
N ALA A 690 39.50 -19.17 1.21
CA ALA A 690 39.08 -18.51 2.44
C ALA A 690 39.58 -19.24 3.70
N GLY A 691 39.55 -18.51 4.82
CA GLY A 691 39.83 -19.05 6.15
C GLY A 691 38.82 -20.13 6.58
N ALA A 692 39.11 -20.78 7.71
CA ALA A 692 38.14 -21.65 8.36
C ALA A 692 37.02 -20.81 8.99
N VAL A 693 35.76 -21.25 8.85
CA VAL A 693 34.63 -20.67 9.59
C VAL A 693 34.67 -21.16 11.03
N THR A 694 34.50 -20.28 12.00
CA THR A 694 34.45 -20.62 13.44
C THR A 694 33.12 -20.20 14.06
N GLY A 695 32.86 -20.64 15.29
CA GLY A 695 31.70 -20.16 16.06
C GLY A 695 30.34 -20.62 15.54
N LEU A 696 30.27 -21.63 14.65
CA LEU A 696 28.99 -22.11 14.13
C LEU A 696 28.11 -22.62 15.28
N THR A 697 26.94 -22.04 15.41
CA THR A 697 25.93 -22.33 16.44
C THR A 697 24.53 -22.36 15.84
N VAL A 698 23.64 -23.15 16.46
CA VAL A 698 22.20 -23.06 16.24
C VAL A 698 21.67 -21.99 17.20
N VAL A 699 21.05 -20.95 16.66
CA VAL A 699 20.43 -19.86 17.41
C VAL A 699 19.05 -20.28 17.88
N THR A 700 18.24 -20.78 16.95
CA THR A 700 16.90 -21.35 17.19
C THR A 700 16.61 -22.46 16.16
N SER A 701 15.73 -23.39 16.50
CA SER A 701 15.09 -24.31 15.55
C SER A 701 13.65 -24.58 15.98
N ASP A 702 12.80 -24.94 15.03
CA ASP A 702 11.41 -25.31 15.31
C ASP A 702 10.89 -26.35 14.28
N TYR A 703 9.58 -26.43 14.02
CA TYR A 703 8.95 -27.45 13.16
C TYR A 703 9.61 -27.63 11.79
N SER A 704 9.95 -26.55 11.09
CA SER A 704 10.42 -26.63 9.70
C SER A 704 11.57 -25.68 9.36
N PHE A 705 12.26 -25.13 10.37
CA PHE A 705 13.39 -24.24 10.14
C PHE A 705 14.44 -24.28 11.26
N ALA A 706 15.62 -23.74 10.97
CA ALA A 706 16.64 -23.41 11.97
C ALA A 706 17.43 -22.15 11.60
N LYS A 707 17.62 -21.23 12.55
CA LYS A 707 18.50 -20.06 12.41
C LYS A 707 19.90 -20.40 12.92
N LEU A 708 20.90 -20.19 12.07
CA LEU A 708 22.32 -20.45 12.33
C LEU A 708 23.08 -19.13 12.46
N SER A 709 24.22 -19.16 13.16
CA SER A 709 25.15 -18.04 13.30
C SER A 709 26.60 -18.53 13.37
N TRP A 710 27.54 -17.79 12.78
CA TRP A 710 28.99 -18.08 12.79
C TRP A 710 29.85 -16.80 12.81
N ASP A 711 31.15 -16.97 13.06
CA ASP A 711 32.14 -15.89 12.96
C ASP A 711 32.56 -15.66 11.51
N ALA A 712 32.80 -14.40 11.12
CA ALA A 712 33.30 -14.05 9.80
C ALA A 712 34.69 -14.65 9.52
N ALA A 713 34.85 -15.30 8.36
CA ALA A 713 36.12 -15.88 7.92
C ALA A 713 36.95 -14.89 7.09
N SER A 714 38.28 -14.96 7.20
CA SER A 714 39.19 -14.17 6.35
C SER A 714 39.10 -14.56 4.88
N ASP A 715 39.24 -13.60 3.97
CA ASP A 715 39.20 -13.79 2.51
C ASP A 715 37.90 -14.45 1.98
N ALA A 716 36.80 -14.33 2.73
CA ALA A 716 35.48 -14.85 2.31
C ALA A 716 34.79 -13.93 1.28
N LEU A 717 34.30 -14.53 0.20
CA LEU A 717 33.43 -13.94 -0.82
C LEU A 717 31.97 -14.41 -0.69
N GLY A 718 31.73 -15.44 0.14
CA GLY A 718 30.42 -15.95 0.52
C GLY A 718 30.54 -17.09 1.52
N TYR A 719 29.41 -17.57 2.04
CA TYR A 719 29.33 -18.76 2.89
C TYR A 719 28.33 -19.75 2.33
N TYR A 720 28.70 -21.03 2.35
CA TYR A 720 27.91 -22.16 1.90
C TYR A 720 27.54 -23.02 3.11
N VAL A 721 26.25 -23.23 3.35
CA VAL A 721 25.72 -24.07 4.42
C VAL A 721 25.39 -25.45 3.87
N TYR A 722 25.92 -26.48 4.51
CA TYR A 722 25.79 -27.87 4.07
C TYR A 722 25.03 -28.72 5.09
N SER A 723 24.22 -29.66 4.59
CA SER A 723 23.70 -30.80 5.34
C SER A 723 24.27 -32.09 4.75
N GLY A 724 25.15 -32.77 5.50
CA GLY A 724 26.03 -33.77 4.89
C GLY A 724 26.88 -33.13 3.78
N ASP A 725 26.90 -33.70 2.58
CA ASP A 725 27.60 -33.15 1.42
C ASP A 725 26.72 -32.22 0.55
N SER A 726 25.43 -32.07 0.87
CA SER A 726 24.48 -31.26 0.09
C SER A 726 24.51 -29.79 0.52
N LEU A 727 24.73 -28.87 -0.43
CA LEU A 727 24.48 -27.45 -0.23
C LEU A 727 22.98 -27.23 0.02
N ILE A 728 22.62 -26.45 1.03
CA ILE A 728 21.21 -26.18 1.41
C ILE A 728 20.87 -24.70 1.54
N ALA A 729 21.87 -23.82 1.55
CA ALA A 729 21.74 -22.36 1.40
C ALA A 729 23.13 -21.76 1.10
N SER A 730 23.15 -20.63 0.39
CA SER A 730 24.34 -19.77 0.33
C SER A 730 24.01 -18.30 0.63
N VAL A 731 25.03 -17.57 1.09
CA VAL A 731 24.88 -16.15 1.47
C VAL A 731 26.14 -15.34 1.12
N PRO A 732 26.02 -14.04 0.77
CA PRO A 732 27.13 -13.10 0.65
C PRO A 732 28.05 -13.06 1.87
N SER A 733 29.32 -12.67 1.70
CA SER A 733 30.30 -12.63 2.80
C SER A 733 30.03 -11.57 3.87
N SER A 734 29.14 -10.61 3.59
CA SER A 734 28.62 -9.64 4.56
C SER A 734 27.66 -10.26 5.59
N MET A 735 27.20 -11.49 5.36
CA MET A 735 26.19 -12.16 6.16
C MET A 735 26.78 -13.38 6.90
N THR A 736 26.62 -13.45 8.22
CA THR A 736 27.11 -14.58 9.04
C THR A 736 26.01 -15.25 9.89
N THR A 737 24.75 -15.00 9.55
CA THR A 737 23.56 -15.58 10.16
C THR A 737 22.55 -15.92 9.07
N VAL A 738 21.86 -17.06 9.15
CA VAL A 738 20.83 -17.43 8.14
C VAL A 738 19.78 -18.36 8.74
N THR A 739 18.52 -18.18 8.34
CA THR A 739 17.41 -19.07 8.66
C THR A 739 17.18 -20.06 7.52
N ILE A 740 17.57 -21.31 7.76
CA ILE A 740 17.33 -22.43 6.85
C ILE A 740 15.86 -22.86 6.98
N GLY A 741 15.05 -22.61 5.96
CA GLY A 741 13.63 -22.96 5.94
C GLY A 741 13.30 -24.28 5.24
N GLY A 742 12.08 -24.77 5.47
CA GLY A 742 11.52 -26.00 4.90
C GLY A 742 12.42 -27.23 5.11
N LEU A 743 12.85 -27.42 6.35
CA LEU A 743 13.33 -28.69 6.89
C LEU A 743 12.12 -29.59 7.20
N ASP A 744 12.30 -30.91 7.17
CA ASP A 744 11.26 -31.86 7.55
C ASP A 744 11.02 -31.82 9.07
N PRO A 745 9.76 -31.79 9.54
CA PRO A 745 9.46 -31.85 10.97
C PRO A 745 9.88 -33.17 11.64
N GLY A 746 10.27 -33.10 12.91
CA GLY A 746 10.69 -34.26 13.71
C GLY A 746 11.97 -34.95 13.23
N SER A 747 12.86 -34.20 12.56
CA SER A 747 14.06 -34.72 11.89
C SER A 747 15.36 -34.10 12.40
N SER A 748 16.46 -34.84 12.26
CA SER A 748 17.80 -34.46 12.72
C SER A 748 18.71 -34.14 11.53
N TYR A 749 19.38 -32.99 11.56
CA TYR A 749 20.28 -32.52 10.52
C TYR A 749 21.67 -32.20 11.10
N ALA A 750 22.72 -32.72 10.46
CA ALA A 750 24.11 -32.42 10.80
C ALA A 750 24.65 -31.34 9.85
N LEU A 751 24.68 -30.09 10.32
CA LEU A 751 24.96 -28.90 9.52
C LEU A 751 26.38 -28.38 9.74
N HIS A 752 27.01 -27.90 8.67
CA HIS A 752 28.31 -27.22 8.73
C HIS A 752 28.39 -26.10 7.69
N VAL A 753 29.37 -25.21 7.83
CA VAL A 753 29.55 -24.04 6.94
C VAL A 753 30.98 -23.98 6.42
N ASN A 754 31.14 -23.71 5.12
CA ASN A 754 32.41 -23.38 4.50
C ASN A 754 32.35 -21.96 3.93
N ALA A 755 33.42 -21.19 4.13
CA ALA A 755 33.61 -19.93 3.41
C ALA A 755 34.08 -20.22 1.98
N VAL A 756 33.56 -19.46 1.01
CA VAL A 756 34.02 -19.45 -0.38
C VAL A 756 35.08 -18.37 -0.52
N GLY A 757 36.27 -18.71 -1.00
CA GLY A 757 37.34 -17.75 -1.28
C GLY A 757 37.58 -17.52 -2.77
N GLY A 758 38.72 -16.92 -3.07
CA GLY A 758 39.12 -16.54 -4.41
C GLY A 758 39.11 -17.69 -5.43
N SER A 759 38.57 -17.40 -6.61
CA SER A 759 38.26 -18.36 -7.68
C SER A 759 37.31 -19.48 -7.24
N GLY A 760 36.41 -19.22 -6.28
CA GLY A 760 35.41 -20.18 -5.81
C GLY A 760 35.96 -21.29 -4.91
N LYS A 761 37.19 -21.14 -4.40
CA LYS A 761 37.84 -22.19 -3.59
C LYS A 761 37.29 -22.20 -2.17
N LEU A 762 36.68 -23.31 -1.77
CA LEU A 762 36.21 -23.49 -0.41
C LEU A 762 37.37 -23.49 0.60
N GLY A 763 37.17 -22.78 1.70
CA GLY A 763 37.98 -22.87 2.91
C GLY A 763 37.73 -24.18 3.67
N SER A 764 38.33 -24.31 4.85
CA SER A 764 38.07 -25.45 5.73
C SER A 764 36.67 -25.36 6.36
N SER A 765 36.02 -26.52 6.49
CA SER A 765 34.72 -26.63 7.17
C SER A 765 34.79 -26.13 8.62
N SER A 766 33.69 -25.54 9.08
CA SER A 766 33.43 -25.24 10.48
C SER A 766 33.35 -26.51 11.35
N ASN A 767 33.14 -26.32 12.66
CA ASN A 767 32.52 -27.36 13.48
C ASN A 767 31.13 -27.73 12.91
N THR A 768 30.74 -28.99 13.03
CA THR A 768 29.38 -29.43 12.75
C THR A 768 28.47 -29.10 13.94
N VAL A 769 27.22 -28.70 13.66
CA VAL A 769 26.15 -28.56 14.65
C VAL A 769 25.01 -29.52 14.31
N THR A 770 24.29 -29.99 15.33
CA THR A 770 23.08 -30.80 15.13
C THR A 770 21.86 -29.91 15.34
N VAL A 771 20.97 -29.89 14.34
CA VAL A 771 19.64 -29.30 14.42
C VAL A 771 18.64 -30.43 14.59
N GLU A 772 17.73 -30.31 15.55
CA GLU A 772 16.56 -31.17 15.71
C GLU A 772 15.32 -30.29 15.48
N THR A 773 14.43 -30.69 14.55
CA THR A 773 13.18 -29.98 14.29
C THR A 773 12.03 -30.52 15.12
N THR A 774 11.08 -29.66 15.49
CA THR A 774 9.91 -30.04 16.29
C THR A 774 9.02 -31.01 15.50
N SER A 775 8.49 -32.07 16.14
CA SER A 775 7.51 -32.97 15.50
C SER A 775 6.12 -32.34 15.46
N LEU A 776 5.42 -32.43 14.32
CA LEU A 776 4.06 -31.91 14.18
C LEU A 776 3.04 -32.66 15.08
N PRO A 777 2.11 -31.98 15.77
CA PRO A 777 1.01 -32.61 16.49
C PRO A 777 0.13 -33.43 15.54
N ASP A 778 -0.09 -34.70 15.86
CA ASP A 778 -0.79 -35.69 15.01
C ASP A 778 -0.26 -35.79 13.55
N GLY A 779 0.95 -35.29 13.27
CA GLY A 779 1.48 -35.18 11.90
C GLY A 779 0.80 -34.11 11.03
N LYS A 780 0.06 -33.17 11.63
CA LYS A 780 -0.71 -32.13 10.93
C LYS A 780 0.04 -30.79 10.90
N THR A 781 0.03 -30.13 9.74
CA THR A 781 0.58 -28.78 9.53
C THR A 781 -0.37 -27.67 9.97
N VAL A 782 -1.68 -27.96 9.99
CA VAL A 782 -2.74 -27.06 10.43
C VAL A 782 -3.50 -27.73 11.58
N THR A 783 -3.58 -27.05 12.73
CA THR A 783 -4.18 -27.57 13.98
C THR A 783 -5.06 -26.52 14.65
N ASN A 784 -5.81 -26.93 15.68
CA ASN A 784 -6.62 -26.02 16.52
C ASN A 784 -7.55 -25.08 15.72
N ALA A 785 -8.07 -25.55 14.59
CA ALA A 785 -9.05 -24.81 13.80
C ALA A 785 -10.42 -24.79 14.53
N TYR A 786 -10.98 -23.61 14.80
CA TYR A 786 -12.35 -23.48 15.31
C TYR A 786 -12.97 -22.10 15.03
N ALA A 787 -14.30 -22.09 14.91
CA ALA A 787 -15.11 -20.89 14.73
C ALA A 787 -15.93 -20.56 15.98
N SER A 788 -16.05 -19.26 16.28
CA SER A 788 -16.89 -18.69 17.34
C SER A 788 -17.87 -17.67 16.74
N PRO A 789 -19.02 -18.11 16.21
CA PRO A 789 -20.04 -17.22 15.67
C PRO A 789 -20.74 -16.38 16.74
N SER A 790 -20.99 -15.11 16.41
CA SER A 790 -21.93 -14.22 17.10
C SER A 790 -22.98 -13.71 16.10
N GLU A 791 -23.91 -12.86 16.53
CA GLU A 791 -24.98 -12.36 15.66
C GLU A 791 -24.46 -11.56 14.46
N GLY A 792 -23.56 -10.60 14.68
CA GLY A 792 -23.02 -9.71 13.63
C GLY A 792 -21.61 -10.03 13.15
N ALA A 793 -20.85 -10.84 13.86
CA ALA A 793 -19.45 -11.13 13.55
C ALA A 793 -19.06 -12.59 13.88
N THR A 794 -17.97 -13.08 13.30
CA THR A 794 -17.44 -14.42 13.59
C THR A 794 -15.93 -14.35 13.79
N THR A 795 -15.45 -14.86 14.91
CA THR A 795 -14.01 -15.08 15.10
C THR A 795 -13.66 -16.51 14.71
N VAL A 796 -12.61 -16.69 13.92
CA VAL A 796 -12.08 -18.01 13.55
C VAL A 796 -10.60 -18.05 13.92
N HIS A 797 -10.16 -19.16 14.49
CA HIS A 797 -8.76 -19.41 14.84
C HIS A 797 -8.24 -20.65 14.13
N ALA A 798 -6.95 -20.70 13.82
CA ALA A 798 -6.21 -21.92 13.51
C ALA A 798 -4.70 -21.72 13.70
N ASP A 799 -3.97 -22.77 14.05
CA ASP A 799 -2.51 -22.77 14.10
C ASP A 799 -1.94 -23.31 12.78
N ILE A 800 -1.08 -22.55 12.12
CA ILE A 800 -0.40 -22.92 10.86
C ILE A 800 1.09 -23.12 11.16
N LEU A 801 1.51 -24.36 11.38
CA LEU A 801 2.80 -24.71 12.00
C LEU A 801 4.00 -24.74 11.03
N VAL A 802 3.75 -24.59 9.72
CA VAL A 802 4.77 -24.56 8.66
C VAL A 802 4.41 -23.50 7.61
N PRO A 803 5.39 -22.92 6.89
CA PRO A 803 5.13 -21.89 5.88
C PRO A 803 4.31 -22.39 4.70
N TYR A 804 3.40 -21.54 4.20
CA TYR A 804 2.63 -21.74 2.96
C TYR A 804 2.65 -20.46 2.10
N SER A 805 2.34 -20.55 0.79
CA SER A 805 2.09 -19.36 -0.04
C SER A 805 0.79 -18.65 0.34
N PHE A 806 -0.27 -19.44 0.55
CA PHE A 806 -1.62 -18.97 0.80
C PHE A 806 -2.22 -19.69 2.00
N VAL A 807 -2.85 -18.92 2.88
CA VAL A 807 -3.79 -19.43 3.90
C VAL A 807 -5.14 -18.76 3.63
N ARG A 808 -6.13 -19.55 3.22
CA ARG A 808 -7.50 -19.10 2.92
C ARG A 808 -8.46 -19.67 3.95
N LEU A 809 -9.46 -18.87 4.32
CA LEU A 809 -10.55 -19.31 5.18
C LEU A 809 -11.85 -19.28 4.36
N TYR A 810 -12.53 -20.41 4.25
CA TYR A 810 -13.82 -20.51 3.58
C TYR A 810 -14.95 -20.74 4.57
N ILE A 811 -16.10 -20.09 4.37
CA ILE A 811 -17.35 -20.44 5.04
C ILE A 811 -18.15 -21.34 4.11
N TRP A 812 -18.47 -22.55 4.58
CA TRP A 812 -19.08 -23.59 3.76
C TRP A 812 -20.48 -24.00 4.23
N ASP A 813 -21.30 -24.42 3.27
CA ASP A 813 -22.64 -24.92 3.47
C ASP A 813 -22.95 -26.01 2.43
N SER A 814 -24.16 -26.57 2.50
CA SER A 814 -24.74 -27.51 1.54
C SER A 814 -25.24 -26.85 0.24
N VAL A 815 -25.29 -25.51 0.19
CA VAL A 815 -25.66 -24.68 -0.96
C VAL A 815 -24.72 -23.48 -1.07
N GLY A 816 -24.46 -23.00 -2.29
CA GLY A 816 -23.28 -22.20 -2.63
C GLY A 816 -22.45 -22.95 -3.68
N TRP A 817 -21.57 -22.28 -4.43
CA TRP A 817 -21.04 -22.84 -5.68
C TRP A 817 -19.52 -22.68 -5.91
N TRP A 818 -18.68 -22.73 -4.86
CA TRP A 818 -17.29 -23.17 -5.04
C TRP A 818 -17.03 -24.48 -4.30
N SER A 819 -16.60 -25.53 -5.00
CA SER A 819 -16.44 -26.88 -4.43
C SER A 819 -15.07 -27.06 -3.78
N ILE A 820 -15.04 -27.47 -2.51
CA ILE A 820 -13.81 -27.78 -1.77
C ILE A 820 -13.82 -29.26 -1.38
N ASN A 821 -12.87 -30.02 -1.93
CA ASN A 821 -12.76 -31.46 -1.69
C ASN A 821 -12.24 -31.77 -0.28
N PHE A 822 -12.90 -32.72 0.40
CA PHE A 822 -12.41 -33.31 1.66
C PHE A 822 -12.01 -34.78 1.51
N LYS A 823 -12.51 -35.46 0.46
CA LYS A 823 -11.99 -36.74 -0.06
C LYS A 823 -12.00 -36.70 -1.58
N THR A 824 -11.41 -37.71 -2.22
CA THR A 824 -11.64 -37.95 -3.66
C THR A 824 -13.15 -38.07 -3.90
N ASP A 825 -13.67 -37.28 -4.84
CA ASP A 825 -15.07 -37.19 -5.25
C ASP A 825 -16.10 -36.73 -4.19
N ASP A 826 -15.69 -36.36 -2.97
CA ASP A 826 -16.56 -35.77 -1.94
C ASP A 826 -16.11 -34.32 -1.61
N TYR A 827 -17.05 -33.38 -1.71
CA TYR A 827 -16.81 -31.93 -1.55
C TYR A 827 -17.89 -31.24 -0.71
N VAL A 828 -17.53 -30.08 -0.15
CA VAL A 828 -18.47 -29.08 0.40
C VAL A 828 -18.54 -27.86 -0.50
N CYS A 829 -19.55 -27.00 -0.32
CA CYS A 829 -19.68 -25.77 -1.09
C CYS A 829 -19.35 -24.53 -0.25
N ALA A 830 -18.33 -23.76 -0.64
CA ALA A 830 -18.07 -22.46 -0.07
C ALA A 830 -19.06 -21.40 -0.62
N GLN A 831 -19.54 -20.54 0.28
CA GLN A 831 -20.30 -19.32 -0.06
C GLN A 831 -19.44 -18.06 0.08
N TYR A 832 -18.49 -18.08 1.03
CA TYR A 832 -17.59 -16.98 1.32
C TYR A 832 -16.16 -17.49 1.38
N MET A 833 -15.22 -16.62 1.00
CA MET A 833 -13.77 -16.83 1.08
C MET A 833 -13.14 -15.61 1.75
N VAL A 834 -12.14 -15.84 2.57
CA VAL A 834 -11.19 -14.82 3.03
C VAL A 834 -9.84 -15.15 2.45
N GLU A 835 -9.23 -14.16 1.81
CA GLU A 835 -7.87 -14.20 1.31
C GLU A 835 -7.19 -12.88 1.71
N GLY A 836 -6.02 -12.96 2.35
CA GLY A 836 -5.41 -11.82 3.03
C GLY A 836 -6.35 -11.21 4.07
N THR A 837 -6.60 -9.90 3.94
CA THR A 837 -7.49 -9.11 4.79
C THR A 837 -8.84 -8.79 4.13
N THR A 838 -9.24 -9.51 3.07
CA THR A 838 -10.49 -9.25 2.35
C THR A 838 -11.46 -10.43 2.44
N LEU A 839 -12.72 -10.14 2.76
CA LEU A 839 -13.85 -11.07 2.65
C LEU A 839 -14.47 -10.95 1.26
N TYR A 840 -14.69 -12.10 0.64
CA TYR A 840 -15.35 -12.27 -0.64
C TYR A 840 -16.59 -13.16 -0.50
N LYS A 841 -17.57 -12.92 -1.37
CA LYS A 841 -18.73 -13.78 -1.57
C LYS A 841 -18.67 -14.39 -2.96
N TYR A 842 -18.95 -15.68 -3.07
CA TYR A 842 -18.95 -16.38 -4.36
C TYR A 842 -20.02 -15.78 -5.29
N SER A 843 -19.63 -15.48 -6.52
CA SER A 843 -20.48 -14.82 -7.54
C SER A 843 -20.53 -15.54 -8.88
N GLY A 844 -19.74 -16.60 -9.05
CA GLY A 844 -19.68 -17.36 -10.31
C GLY A 844 -20.97 -18.09 -10.67
N THR A 845 -21.21 -18.22 -11.97
CA THR A 845 -22.27 -19.07 -12.53
C THR A 845 -21.62 -20.14 -13.40
N VAL A 846 -21.95 -21.41 -13.17
CA VAL A 846 -21.41 -22.53 -13.95
C VAL A 846 -21.85 -22.39 -15.42
N PRO A 847 -20.93 -22.30 -16.40
CA PRO A 847 -21.30 -22.20 -17.82
C PRO A 847 -22.08 -23.43 -18.31
N GLU A 848 -22.96 -23.24 -19.29
CA GLU A 848 -23.76 -24.34 -19.87
C GLU A 848 -22.83 -25.41 -20.49
N GLY A 849 -22.88 -26.62 -19.93
CA GLY A 849 -22.01 -27.75 -20.33
C GLY A 849 -20.73 -27.92 -19.49
N SER A 850 -20.40 -26.98 -18.60
CA SER A 850 -19.33 -27.16 -17.61
C SER A 850 -19.84 -27.90 -16.37
N THR A 851 -18.96 -28.67 -15.72
CA THR A 851 -19.16 -29.19 -14.35
C THR A 851 -18.27 -28.49 -13.32
N ALA A 852 -17.36 -27.62 -13.76
CA ALA A 852 -16.47 -26.85 -12.90
C ALA A 852 -17.06 -25.44 -12.65
N PRO A 853 -17.27 -25.03 -11.38
CA PRO A 853 -17.57 -23.64 -11.09
C PRO A 853 -16.38 -22.74 -11.41
N PRO A 854 -16.58 -21.56 -12.02
CA PRO A 854 -15.49 -20.61 -12.26
C PRO A 854 -14.99 -20.01 -10.94
N TRP A 855 -13.70 -19.68 -10.88
CA TRP A 855 -13.13 -18.89 -9.78
C TRP A 855 -13.63 -17.44 -9.89
N SER A 856 -14.76 -17.14 -9.25
CA SER A 856 -15.44 -15.86 -9.38
C SER A 856 -16.01 -15.43 -8.04
N TRP A 857 -15.45 -14.32 -7.54
CA TRP A 857 -15.59 -13.84 -6.17
C TRP A 857 -15.82 -12.34 -6.19
N SER A 858 -16.86 -11.87 -5.50
CA SER A 858 -17.14 -10.45 -5.33
C SER A 858 -16.72 -9.98 -3.94
N VAL A 859 -15.99 -8.86 -3.86
CA VAL A 859 -15.57 -8.25 -2.59
C VAL A 859 -16.80 -7.90 -1.75
N VAL A 860 -16.77 -8.25 -0.47
CA VAL A 860 -17.76 -7.87 0.54
C VAL A 860 -17.22 -6.72 1.40
N GLY A 861 -15.94 -6.79 1.77
CA GLY A 861 -15.28 -5.78 2.60
C GLY A 861 -14.05 -6.34 3.32
N PRO A 862 -13.34 -5.51 4.10
CA PRO A 862 -12.17 -5.93 4.86
C PRO A 862 -12.54 -6.81 6.07
N ILE A 863 -11.54 -7.57 6.55
CA ILE A 863 -11.58 -8.34 7.81
C ILE A 863 -10.35 -7.99 8.65
N THR A 864 -10.41 -8.26 9.96
CA THR A 864 -9.21 -8.22 10.81
C THR A 864 -8.55 -9.59 10.78
N LEU A 865 -7.28 -9.65 10.39
CA LEU A 865 -6.43 -10.82 10.55
C LEU A 865 -5.27 -10.44 11.48
N THR A 866 -5.11 -11.18 12.57
CA THR A 866 -3.92 -11.12 13.41
C THR A 866 -3.22 -12.47 13.44
N THR A 867 -1.89 -12.45 13.47
CA THR A 867 -1.03 -13.62 13.59
C THR A 867 -0.13 -13.45 14.80
N THR A 868 -0.14 -14.42 15.70
CA THR A 868 0.76 -14.45 16.88
C THR A 868 1.39 -15.83 16.96
N ASP A 869 2.72 -15.87 16.88
CA ASP A 869 3.49 -17.11 16.67
C ASP A 869 2.95 -17.89 15.45
N TYR A 870 2.27 -19.01 15.68
CA TYR A 870 1.63 -19.82 14.63
C TYR A 870 0.11 -19.63 14.54
N THR A 871 -0.52 -18.92 15.49
CA THR A 871 -1.97 -18.79 15.59
C THR A 871 -2.47 -17.65 14.71
N TYR A 872 -3.25 -17.99 13.69
CA TYR A 872 -4.01 -17.08 12.86
C TYR A 872 -5.37 -16.85 13.50
N THR A 873 -5.79 -15.59 13.59
CA THR A 873 -7.11 -15.18 14.08
C THR A 873 -7.78 -14.25 13.08
N TRP A 874 -8.87 -14.71 12.47
CA TRP A 874 -9.71 -13.93 11.57
C TRP A 874 -10.95 -13.42 12.33
N ILE A 875 -11.29 -12.14 12.17
CA ILE A 875 -12.55 -11.54 12.66
C ILE A 875 -13.34 -11.08 11.45
N LEU A 876 -14.45 -11.77 11.17
CA LEU A 876 -15.29 -11.56 10.00
C LEU A 876 -16.46 -10.63 10.34
N PRO A 877 -16.82 -9.66 9.48
CA PRO A 877 -17.99 -8.79 9.63
C PRO A 877 -19.30 -9.50 9.22
N ILE A 878 -19.35 -10.82 9.36
CA ILE A 878 -20.52 -11.67 9.12
C ILE A 878 -20.69 -12.63 10.29
N GLY A 879 -21.94 -12.85 10.68
CA GLY A 879 -22.33 -13.72 11.79
C GLY A 879 -23.65 -14.43 11.53
N THR A 880 -24.23 -15.01 12.57
CA THR A 880 -25.43 -15.86 12.50
C THR A 880 -26.70 -15.14 12.04
N SER A 881 -26.72 -13.79 12.04
CA SER A 881 -27.78 -13.00 11.41
C SER A 881 -27.71 -13.00 9.87
N THR A 882 -26.55 -13.30 9.29
CA THR A 882 -26.26 -13.21 7.85
C THR A 882 -26.18 -14.59 7.19
N THR A 883 -25.43 -15.53 7.79
CA THR A 883 -25.30 -16.91 7.31
C THR A 883 -24.82 -17.84 8.44
N ASP A 884 -24.81 -19.15 8.22
CA ASP A 884 -24.21 -20.09 9.17
C ASP A 884 -22.67 -20.07 9.04
N THR A 885 -22.03 -19.28 9.89
CA THR A 885 -20.57 -19.16 9.97
C THR A 885 -19.93 -20.16 10.94
N SER A 886 -20.69 -21.13 11.47
CA SER A 886 -20.13 -22.20 12.33
C SER A 886 -19.33 -23.26 11.57
N LYS A 887 -19.37 -23.21 10.24
CA LYS A 887 -18.75 -24.19 9.32
C LYS A 887 -17.64 -23.53 8.52
N VAL A 888 -16.40 -23.88 8.85
CA VAL A 888 -15.19 -23.31 8.27
C VAL A 888 -14.31 -24.34 7.59
N VAL A 889 -13.57 -23.92 6.57
CA VAL A 889 -12.42 -24.63 6.04
C VAL A 889 -11.21 -23.71 6.09
N VAL A 890 -10.16 -24.13 6.79
CA VAL A 890 -8.84 -23.50 6.72
C VAL A 890 -8.04 -24.25 5.68
N GLN A 891 -7.81 -23.60 4.54
CA GLN A 891 -7.01 -24.12 3.44
C GLN A 891 -5.62 -23.51 3.49
N ALA A 892 -4.59 -24.35 3.39
CA ALA A 892 -3.20 -23.92 3.24
C ALA A 892 -2.60 -24.54 1.97
N GLN A 893 -1.96 -23.71 1.11
CA GLN A 893 -1.49 -24.09 -0.22
C GLN A 893 -0.15 -23.42 -0.58
N GLY A 894 0.71 -24.13 -1.32
CA GLY A 894 1.97 -23.61 -1.85
C GLY A 894 3.15 -23.88 -0.91
N TYR A 895 4.26 -24.41 -1.45
CA TYR A 895 5.50 -24.79 -0.73
C TYR A 895 5.37 -25.89 0.32
N ASN A 896 4.14 -26.29 0.67
CA ASN A 896 3.80 -27.51 1.40
C ASN A 896 2.53 -28.12 0.78
N PRO A 897 2.26 -29.44 0.98
CA PRO A 897 1.11 -30.11 0.38
C PRO A 897 -0.23 -29.42 0.72
N LEU A 898 -1.09 -29.27 -0.29
CA LEU A 898 -2.43 -28.69 -0.14
C LEU A 898 -3.18 -29.36 1.02
N THR A 899 -3.54 -28.54 2.02
CA THR A 899 -4.16 -29.00 3.26
C THR A 899 -5.48 -28.27 3.45
N ASN A 900 -6.60 -29.00 3.50
CA ASN A 900 -7.91 -28.48 3.87
C ASN A 900 -8.29 -29.03 5.25
N VAL A 901 -8.31 -28.17 6.28
CA VAL A 901 -8.82 -28.52 7.62
C VAL A 901 -10.23 -27.98 7.77
N PHE A 902 -11.18 -28.89 7.93
CA PHE A 902 -12.60 -28.57 8.10
C PHE A 902 -12.95 -28.58 9.58
N GLU A 903 -13.66 -27.56 10.04
CA GLU A 903 -14.29 -27.55 11.36
C GLU A 903 -15.74 -27.05 11.25
N PRO A 904 -16.75 -27.85 11.68
CA PRO A 904 -16.65 -29.28 11.97
C PRO A 904 -16.32 -30.10 10.72
N ALA A 905 -15.85 -31.35 10.91
CA ALA A 905 -15.56 -32.24 9.79
C ALA A 905 -16.84 -32.59 8.99
N PRO A 906 -16.82 -32.62 7.63
CA PRO A 906 -18.02 -32.90 6.84
C PRO A 906 -18.56 -34.32 7.06
N ASP A 907 -17.69 -35.27 7.42
CA ASP A 907 -18.06 -36.63 7.81
C ASP A 907 -18.92 -36.69 9.10
N ASP A 908 -18.85 -35.69 9.98
CA ASP A 908 -19.74 -35.60 11.16
C ASP A 908 -21.18 -35.17 10.80
N TYR A 909 -21.39 -34.82 9.52
CA TYR A 909 -22.63 -34.39 8.88
C TYR A 909 -23.03 -35.34 7.75
N ASP A 910 -23.21 -36.63 8.06
CA ASP A 910 -23.75 -37.60 7.10
C ASP A 910 -25.23 -37.32 6.77
N CYS A 911 -25.43 -36.51 5.73
CA CYS A 911 -26.71 -36.29 5.07
C CYS A 911 -26.88 -37.12 3.79
N LYS A 912 -26.05 -38.15 3.53
CA LYS A 912 -26.18 -39.03 2.34
C LYS A 912 -27.44 -39.89 2.42
N GLY A 913 -28.58 -39.28 2.07
CA GLY A 913 -29.90 -39.91 2.02
C GLY A 913 -31.07 -39.06 2.52
N SER A 914 -30.84 -37.87 3.08
CA SER A 914 -31.93 -36.99 3.54
C SER A 914 -32.31 -35.95 2.48
N SER A 915 -33.61 -35.87 2.15
CA SER A 915 -34.14 -34.84 1.25
C SER A 915 -34.19 -33.44 1.86
N MET A 916 -33.76 -33.27 3.13
CA MET A 916 -33.79 -32.00 3.85
C MET A 916 -32.81 -30.95 3.30
N CYS A 917 -31.67 -31.35 2.72
CA CYS A 917 -30.67 -30.42 2.16
C CYS A 917 -31.14 -29.64 0.92
N SER A 918 -32.39 -29.85 0.46
CA SER A 918 -32.95 -29.22 -0.73
C SER A 918 -34.14 -28.28 -0.47
N ALA A 919 -34.48 -28.00 0.79
CA ALA A 919 -35.69 -27.24 1.16
C ALA A 919 -35.49 -26.32 2.38
N PRO A 920 -35.14 -25.03 2.19
CA PRO A 920 -34.93 -24.07 3.29
C PRO A 920 -36.14 -23.91 4.24
N ASP A 921 -37.35 -24.09 3.72
CA ASP A 921 -38.60 -23.96 4.48
C ASP A 921 -38.82 -25.02 5.58
N MET A 922 -38.01 -26.09 5.64
CA MET A 922 -38.23 -27.22 6.57
C MET A 922 -37.75 -26.96 8.01
N LEU A 923 -36.77 -26.08 8.24
CA LEU A 923 -36.20 -25.85 9.59
C LEU A 923 -37.25 -25.44 10.63
N LYS A 924 -38.12 -24.48 10.28
CA LYS A 924 -39.22 -24.02 11.13
C LYS A 924 -40.19 -25.13 11.56
N TRP A 925 -40.30 -26.19 10.75
CA TRP A 925 -41.13 -27.36 11.06
C TRP A 925 -40.39 -28.38 11.92
N CYS A 926 -39.08 -28.55 11.74
CA CYS A 926 -38.25 -29.34 12.65
C CYS A 926 -38.27 -28.73 14.05
N ASP A 927 -38.06 -27.42 14.18
CA ASP A 927 -38.12 -26.73 15.47
C ASP A 927 -39.49 -26.86 16.14
N HIS A 928 -40.59 -26.76 15.38
CA HIS A 928 -41.92 -26.95 15.93
C HIS A 928 -42.16 -28.41 16.38
N ALA A 929 -41.74 -29.40 15.58
CA ALA A 929 -41.84 -30.81 15.94
C ALA A 929 -41.03 -31.12 17.21
N VAL A 930 -39.79 -30.64 17.29
CA VAL A 930 -38.93 -30.76 18.48
C VAL A 930 -39.62 -30.12 19.70
N ASN A 931 -40.04 -28.86 19.63
CA ASN A 931 -40.65 -28.16 20.77
C ASN A 931 -41.99 -28.75 21.26
N THR A 932 -42.62 -29.61 20.44
CA THR A 932 -43.92 -30.26 20.74
C THR A 932 -43.74 -31.76 21.10
N LEU A 933 -42.49 -32.23 21.27
CA LEU A 933 -42.20 -33.50 21.95
C LEU A 933 -42.33 -33.35 23.47
N TYR A 934 -42.67 -34.45 24.16
CA TYR A 934 -43.03 -34.46 25.59
C TYR A 934 -41.91 -33.89 26.47
N ARG A 935 -42.18 -32.76 27.14
CA ARG A 935 -41.23 -32.07 28.04
C ARG A 935 -41.58 -32.28 29.51
N ASN A 936 -40.63 -32.84 30.25
CA ASN A 936 -40.59 -32.81 31.72
C ASN A 936 -39.47 -31.85 32.15
N ASP A 937 -39.72 -30.56 31.95
CA ASP A 937 -39.06 -29.39 32.55
C ASP A 937 -37.51 -29.23 32.52
N ASP A 938 -36.77 -30.11 31.85
CA ASP A 938 -35.35 -29.93 31.45
C ASP A 938 -35.24 -29.50 29.95
N PRO A 939 -34.10 -28.97 29.43
CA PRO A 939 -33.98 -28.56 28.03
C PRO A 939 -33.66 -29.74 27.08
N THR A 940 -33.99 -30.97 27.47
CA THR A 940 -33.80 -32.17 26.65
C THR A 940 -35.10 -32.97 26.51
N TYR A 941 -35.28 -33.61 25.36
CA TYR A 941 -36.51 -34.34 25.02
C TYR A 941 -36.32 -35.85 25.20
N HIS A 942 -37.28 -36.54 25.80
CA HIS A 942 -37.10 -37.93 26.27
C HIS A 942 -38.00 -38.96 25.59
N SER A 943 -37.50 -40.20 25.47
CA SER A 943 -38.31 -41.39 25.16
C SER A 943 -38.98 -41.99 26.41
N ALA A 944 -40.13 -42.65 26.23
CA ALA A 944 -40.81 -43.37 27.31
C ALA A 944 -40.09 -44.68 27.67
N ASP A 945 -40.26 -45.15 28.91
CA ASP A 945 -39.49 -46.24 29.58
C ASP A 945 -39.48 -47.64 28.90
N ASN A 946 -40.12 -47.82 27.73
CA ASN A 946 -40.22 -49.10 27.04
C ASN A 946 -39.35 -49.16 25.78
N PHE A 947 -38.46 -50.17 25.71
CA PHE A 947 -37.54 -50.44 24.60
C PHE A 947 -38.14 -50.50 23.17
N ASN A 948 -39.47 -50.64 23.04
CA ASN A 948 -40.18 -50.79 21.77
C ASN A 948 -41.09 -49.61 21.40
N SER A 949 -41.23 -48.59 22.25
CA SER A 949 -42.06 -47.41 21.93
C SER A 949 -41.23 -46.34 21.24
N LEU A 950 -41.41 -46.19 19.93
CA LEU A 950 -40.96 -45.01 19.19
C LEU A 950 -41.72 -43.78 19.73
N SER A 951 -41.00 -42.79 20.25
CA SER A 951 -41.58 -41.49 20.63
C SER A 951 -41.14 -40.44 19.62
N GLY A 952 -42.10 -39.68 19.09
CA GLY A 952 -41.81 -38.67 18.09
C GLY A 952 -42.97 -37.70 17.87
N ASN A 953 -42.66 -36.59 17.22
CA ASN A 953 -43.64 -35.64 16.69
C ASN A 953 -43.21 -35.25 15.25
N CYS A 954 -44.15 -34.85 14.40
CA CYS A 954 -43.85 -34.28 13.10
C CYS A 954 -44.79 -33.12 12.74
N TRP A 955 -44.22 -32.11 12.11
CA TRP A 955 -44.93 -30.88 11.75
C TRP A 955 -44.69 -30.54 10.28
N GLY A 956 -45.69 -29.97 9.59
CA GLY A 956 -45.58 -29.67 8.16
C GLY A 956 -46.82 -29.03 7.52
N ASP A 957 -46.85 -29.00 6.19
CA ASP A 957 -47.93 -28.43 5.37
C ASP A 957 -49.04 -29.44 5.02
N GLN A 958 -49.17 -30.54 5.78
CA GLN A 958 -49.99 -31.74 5.51
C GLN A 958 -49.60 -32.56 4.28
N THR A 959 -48.78 -32.04 3.36
CA THR A 959 -48.16 -32.85 2.28
C THR A 959 -46.74 -33.29 2.62
N ARG A 960 -45.93 -32.41 3.21
CA ARG A 960 -44.53 -32.62 3.61
C ARG A 960 -44.28 -31.97 4.95
N GLY A 961 -43.40 -32.56 5.76
CA GLY A 961 -43.03 -32.04 7.08
C GLY A 961 -41.71 -32.62 7.58
N CYS A 962 -41.29 -32.15 8.75
CA CYS A 962 -40.12 -32.65 9.45
C CYS A 962 -40.56 -33.51 10.63
N GLY A 963 -40.01 -34.72 10.73
CA GLY A 963 -40.30 -35.70 11.77
C GLY A 963 -39.09 -35.97 12.64
N VAL A 964 -39.32 -35.98 13.95
CA VAL A 964 -38.30 -36.17 15.00
C VAL A 964 -38.68 -37.41 15.79
N PHE A 965 -37.79 -38.40 15.84
CA PHE A 965 -38.05 -39.70 16.46
C PHE A 965 -36.90 -40.11 17.37
N LEU A 966 -37.25 -40.66 18.53
CA LEU A 966 -36.34 -41.22 19.53
C LEU A 966 -36.67 -42.69 19.78
N GLN A 967 -35.64 -43.53 19.83
CA GLN A 967 -35.75 -44.95 20.12
C GLN A 967 -34.63 -45.42 21.06
N GLY A 968 -34.99 -46.15 22.12
CA GLY A 968 -34.08 -46.67 23.14
C GLY A 968 -34.52 -46.28 24.56
N GLN A 969 -33.78 -46.76 25.57
CA GLN A 969 -34.12 -46.56 26.98
C GLN A 969 -33.52 -45.25 27.51
N ASN A 970 -34.35 -44.40 28.13
CA ASN A 970 -33.96 -43.11 28.71
C ASN A 970 -33.25 -42.15 27.74
N CYS A 971 -33.54 -42.26 26.44
CA CYS A 971 -32.86 -41.48 25.42
C CYS A 971 -33.23 -40.01 25.51
N SER A 972 -32.23 -39.13 25.47
CA SER A 972 -32.42 -37.69 25.41
C SER A 972 -31.81 -37.05 24.16
N ILE A 973 -32.36 -35.92 23.74
CA ILE A 973 -31.78 -35.08 22.68
C ILE A 973 -31.80 -33.59 23.04
N SER A 974 -30.74 -32.89 22.65
CA SER A 974 -30.72 -31.44 22.39
C SER A 974 -30.51 -31.22 20.89
N CYS A 975 -31.24 -30.27 20.28
CA CYS A 975 -31.30 -30.15 18.82
C CYS A 975 -30.05 -29.46 18.26
N LYS A 976 -29.12 -30.25 17.67
CA LYS A 976 -27.94 -29.74 16.93
C LYS A 976 -27.52 -30.59 15.71
N LYS A 977 -28.24 -31.64 15.34
CA LYS A 977 -27.92 -32.53 14.19
C LYS A 977 -29.18 -32.94 13.45
N CYS A 978 -29.11 -33.07 12.12
CA CYS A 978 -30.13 -33.72 11.28
C CYS A 978 -29.67 -35.12 10.85
N GLY A 979 -30.57 -35.96 10.35
CA GLY A 979 -30.25 -37.33 9.91
C GLY A 979 -30.55 -38.40 10.99
N SER A 980 -30.01 -39.61 10.81
CA SER A 980 -30.14 -40.70 11.78
C SER A 980 -28.83 -40.94 12.52
N TYR A 981 -28.83 -40.75 13.84
CA TYR A 981 -27.63 -40.80 14.67
C TYR A 981 -27.77 -41.86 15.78
N HIS A 982 -26.86 -42.83 15.76
CA HIS A 982 -26.71 -43.82 16.83
C HIS A 982 -25.72 -43.30 17.88
N ARG A 983 -26.19 -43.14 19.12
CA ARG A 983 -25.36 -42.81 20.28
C ARG A 983 -24.73 -44.07 20.88
N GLY A 984 -23.54 -43.93 21.46
CA GLY A 984 -22.81 -45.03 22.12
C GLY A 984 -23.47 -45.61 23.38
N ASP A 985 -24.55 -45.00 23.86
CA ASP A 985 -25.41 -45.50 24.95
C ASP A 985 -26.57 -46.39 24.47
N GLY A 986 -26.67 -46.65 23.16
CA GLY A 986 -27.70 -47.49 22.55
C GLY A 986 -28.93 -46.74 22.04
N CYS A 987 -28.96 -45.40 22.15
CA CYS A 987 -30.03 -44.58 21.62
C CYS A 987 -29.91 -44.34 20.11
N LEU A 988 -31.05 -44.37 19.42
CA LEU A 988 -31.20 -43.91 18.03
C LEU A 988 -32.06 -42.64 18.01
N VAL A 989 -31.51 -41.59 17.39
CA VAL A 989 -32.22 -40.37 17.02
C VAL A 989 -32.43 -40.40 15.51
N THR A 990 -33.63 -40.07 15.02
CA THR A 990 -33.87 -39.80 13.60
C THR A 990 -34.59 -38.46 13.43
N ILE A 991 -33.99 -37.53 12.70
CA ILE A 991 -34.57 -36.26 12.25
C ILE A 991 -34.58 -36.30 10.72
N ASN A 992 -35.76 -36.35 10.12
CA ASN A 992 -35.90 -36.59 8.68
C ASN A 992 -37.17 -35.94 8.08
N CYS A 993 -37.18 -35.77 6.76
CA CYS A 993 -38.36 -35.41 6.00
C CYS A 993 -39.39 -36.55 6.04
N VAL A 994 -40.65 -36.20 6.25
CA VAL A 994 -41.79 -37.11 6.29
C VAL A 994 -42.96 -36.55 5.48
N TYR A 995 -43.79 -37.44 4.94
CA TYR A 995 -44.96 -37.08 4.15
C TYR A 995 -46.23 -37.32 4.96
N GLN A 996 -47.26 -36.49 4.77
CA GLN A 996 -48.54 -36.57 5.50
C GLN A 996 -48.40 -36.40 7.02
N CYS A 997 -47.73 -35.32 7.48
CA CYS A 997 -47.82 -34.94 8.89
C CYS A 997 -49.24 -34.49 9.25
N ASP A 998 -49.77 -35.10 10.31
CA ASP A 998 -51.11 -34.81 10.86
C ASP A 998 -51.06 -33.71 11.96
N ASN A 999 -49.89 -33.08 12.17
CA ASN A 999 -49.65 -31.89 13.01
C ASN A 999 -50.32 -31.96 14.41
N HIS A 1000 -49.94 -32.97 15.22
CA HIS A 1000 -50.45 -33.17 16.59
C HIS A 1000 -49.54 -32.62 17.68
#